data_AF-A0A3B4VMZ2-F1
#
_entry.id   AF-A0A3B4VMZ2-F1
#
_cell.length_a   1.000
_cell.length_b   1.000
_cell.length_c   1.000
_cell.angle_alpha   90.00
_cell.angle_beta   90.00
_cell.angle_gamma   90.00
#
_symmetry.space_group_name_H-M   'P 1'
#
loop_
_entity.id
_entity.type
_entity.pdbx_description
1 polymer ?
#
loop_
_entity_poly.entity_id
_entity_poly.type
_entity_poly.pdbx_seq_one_letter_code
_entity_poly.pdbx_strand_id
1 'polypeptide(L)'
;TTFVEDSFSNGVLCQCGGARDAHASVALGDYFSTAIVNHWDSAQHSSEYPTDAFGELQFAGASKRHSHFLRLSWDTSPSMVYTLMTAHWGLPAPNLVVSVVGGEGRTKVKTWVREVLRQGLVKASQSTGAWILTAGLREGVGRCVGEAVRDHATAASSVSLNKVVALGIAPWGLVHNRQQLVNPQGSFPAKYFVQNTTRDSCCLDNNYQAFLLVDDGSVGRRGGDTGFRAKLEDYISHQRTGSGSIDIPVLCMLVSGEASMLERVDLSLKNNMPWLVLAGSGGVADFLSDVLENLASAPTVQSSSEGDGEAGPSVDLKDRVAERVKKYFPSEAETDKLVERALSIYQNRDLITIYHGEQEGPNDFDTVLLKALVGASKHRASVDASPYNEELKLAVTWNRVDIAKSELFNGDIHWRYEDLEDSMTDALINDKPQFVRLFTENGLNILDYLTYGRLESLYHSVADGTLLYHLLKRHLMERVGIFTTSYQQGSTSKVGVSSVLELLMGDVCKPFYYDALGLEQITSKRRALRRASKLLRGDCLYRERRCLFPWASLFIWAVLQNRSNMATFFWEMAGESVLSALSGCKILRELSKLEIENETKLSMKELAQRFENLAHDIFSSCYRSDESRSFTLLIRQSPVWGGTTCLQMGMSADARLFFSHDGVQSLLSQIWWGDMKRSTEVWKLLLTFFCPVLCYTNLISFRLIAEMIIVSATNPYPMTFPSGIPLTHRPPKRPFIVSRWRQFWFAPVTSFLGNVLMYFLFLLLFAYVLLVDFKPPPPSGPAITEYVLYFWVFTIVCEEIREVSAERCLESYLVVYIQDVWNKCDLTAITLFIIGLICRMFHWSYGFGRDVLCVDYMVFTLRLIHIFAIHKQLGPKIIIVGKMMKDVFFFLFFLGVWLMAYGVANQALLYSYDPRLDRIFRRVFYRPYLHIFGQIPVEEIDVGKDWGMVCTHNVTLIDGGAEPCRTLYSNWLVVILLVVYLLVTNILLINLLIAMFSYTFSEVQANSDIYWKFQRYNLVVQYHSRPSLAPPFIILSHINLFIKRNIRKVPSIKIHHFVLQLRGKVANRLMTWETIQKEDFLTAQTKIQKSSDSERLKRMSMEYCSNALSWIVETLAQSSTFKPPRPPPTLRGAYK
;
A
#
# COMPACT_ATOMS: atom_id res chain seq x y z
N THR A 1 -23.08 -38.85 39.25
CA THR A 1 -23.03 -40.20 38.67
C THR A 1 -23.60 -41.20 39.66
N THR A 2 -24.28 -42.25 39.19
CA THR A 2 -24.74 -43.38 40.03
C THR A 2 -23.64 -44.42 40.20
N PHE A 3 -23.66 -45.15 41.32
CA PHE A 3 -22.67 -46.19 41.62
C PHE A 3 -23.13 -47.53 41.06
N VAL A 4 -22.31 -48.15 40.21
CA VAL A 4 -22.48 -49.51 39.68
C VAL A 4 -21.18 -50.26 39.95
N GLU A 5 -21.24 -51.40 40.64
CA GLU A 5 -20.04 -52.09 41.12
C GLU A 5 -19.18 -52.64 39.96
N ASP A 6 -17.87 -52.34 40.00
CA ASP A 6 -16.90 -52.94 39.08
C ASP A 6 -16.42 -54.29 39.62
N SER A 7 -16.76 -55.35 38.88
CA SER A 7 -16.43 -56.75 39.19
C SER A 7 -14.93 -57.01 39.36
N PHE A 8 -14.06 -56.17 38.80
CA PHE A 8 -12.60 -56.30 38.90
C PHE A 8 -11.99 -55.63 40.14
N SER A 9 -12.79 -54.88 40.91
CA SER A 9 -12.30 -54.00 41.98
C SER A 9 -12.71 -54.41 43.40
N ASN A 10 -13.31 -55.60 43.58
CA ASN A 10 -13.84 -56.08 44.87
C ASN A 10 -14.72 -55.03 45.60
N GLY A 11 -15.59 -54.32 44.88
CA GLY A 11 -16.53 -53.36 45.46
C GLY A 11 -15.97 -51.97 45.81
N VAL A 12 -14.70 -51.70 45.51
CA VAL A 12 -14.03 -50.43 45.85
C VAL A 12 -14.28 -49.33 44.82
N LEU A 13 -14.36 -49.70 43.54
CA LEU A 13 -14.56 -48.77 42.43
C LEU A 13 -15.91 -49.02 41.75
N CYS A 14 -16.51 -47.93 41.29
CA CYS A 14 -17.60 -47.97 40.34
C CYS A 14 -17.08 -48.36 38.95
N GLN A 15 -17.93 -48.93 38.11
CA GLN A 15 -17.68 -49.11 36.67
C GLN A 15 -17.43 -47.77 35.95
N CYS A 16 -17.75 -46.62 36.54
CA CYS A 16 -17.33 -45.31 35.99
C CYS A 16 -15.86 -44.96 36.35
N GLY A 17 -15.18 -45.76 37.16
CA GLY A 17 -13.82 -45.52 37.68
C GLY A 17 -13.76 -44.60 38.91
N GLY A 18 -14.90 -44.07 39.38
CA GLY A 18 -15.01 -43.30 40.60
C GLY A 18 -14.96 -44.18 41.85
N ALA A 19 -14.37 -43.67 42.94
CA ALA A 19 -14.46 -44.31 44.26
C ALA A 19 -15.89 -44.19 44.80
N ARG A 20 -16.33 -45.14 45.63
CA ARG A 20 -17.68 -45.16 46.21
C ARG A 20 -18.07 -43.84 46.90
N ASP A 21 -17.13 -43.22 47.61
CA ASP A 21 -17.33 -41.95 48.32
C ASP A 21 -17.51 -40.73 47.41
N ALA A 22 -17.15 -40.85 46.12
CA ALA A 22 -17.29 -39.77 45.14
C ALA A 22 -18.73 -39.66 44.56
N HIS A 23 -19.60 -40.62 44.87
CA HIS A 23 -21.01 -40.61 44.46
C HIS A 23 -21.89 -39.98 45.54
N ALA A 24 -22.89 -39.18 45.14
CA ALA A 24 -23.81 -38.56 46.08
C ALA A 24 -24.61 -39.63 46.86
N SER A 25 -24.94 -39.36 48.12
CA SER A 25 -25.68 -40.31 49.00
C SER A 25 -27.02 -40.76 48.42
N VAL A 26 -27.70 -39.90 47.66
CA VAL A 26 -28.95 -40.21 46.95
C VAL A 26 -28.74 -41.24 45.82
N ALA A 27 -27.54 -41.28 45.23
CA ALA A 27 -27.17 -42.17 44.13
C ALA A 27 -26.59 -43.53 44.60
N LEU A 28 -26.51 -43.73 45.92
CA LEU A 28 -26.06 -44.96 46.59
C LEU A 28 -27.23 -45.74 47.24
N GLY A 29 -28.45 -45.19 47.23
CA GLY A 29 -29.62 -45.80 47.86
C GLY A 29 -30.42 -46.68 46.89
N ASP A 30 -30.92 -47.82 47.39
CA ASP A 30 -31.74 -48.83 46.71
C ASP A 30 -33.12 -48.34 46.19
N TYR A 31 -33.35 -47.03 46.09
CA TYR A 31 -34.63 -46.43 45.71
C TYR A 31 -34.95 -46.53 44.20
N PHE A 32 -34.02 -46.97 43.36
CA PHE A 32 -34.32 -47.39 41.98
C PHE A 32 -34.78 -48.85 41.98
N SER A 33 -36.09 -49.05 42.06
CA SER A 33 -36.72 -50.37 42.05
C SER A 33 -36.37 -51.17 40.79
N THR A 34 -35.81 -52.36 41.00
CA THR A 34 -35.92 -53.56 40.12
C THR A 34 -35.43 -53.46 38.67
N ALA A 35 -34.21 -52.96 38.46
CA ALA A 35 -33.34 -53.48 37.41
C ALA A 35 -31.95 -53.63 38.03
N ILE A 36 -31.45 -54.86 38.13
CA ILE A 36 -30.04 -55.08 38.49
C ILE A 36 -29.24 -54.52 37.31
N VAL A 37 -28.81 -53.27 37.40
CA VAL A 37 -28.00 -52.62 36.38
C VAL A 37 -26.61 -53.24 36.44
N ASN A 38 -26.33 -54.17 35.54
CA ASN A 38 -25.03 -54.85 35.44
C ASN A 38 -23.98 -54.02 34.70
N HIS A 39 -24.39 -52.97 33.98
CA HIS A 39 -23.51 -52.15 33.14
C HIS A 39 -23.75 -50.65 33.32
N TRP A 40 -22.68 -49.91 33.57
CA TRP A 40 -22.72 -48.46 33.68
C TRP A 40 -22.69 -47.79 32.29
N ASP A 41 -23.74 -47.05 31.99
CA ASP A 41 -23.88 -46.19 30.81
C ASP A 41 -23.94 -44.71 31.21
N SER A 42 -23.07 -43.88 30.63
CA SER A 42 -23.01 -42.43 30.90
C SER A 42 -24.34 -41.74 30.65
N ALA A 43 -25.08 -42.11 29.59
CA ALA A 43 -26.33 -41.44 29.22
C ALA A 43 -27.45 -41.63 30.26
N GLN A 44 -27.45 -42.77 30.98
CA GLN A 44 -28.50 -43.11 31.95
C GLN A 44 -28.07 -42.88 33.41
N HIS A 45 -26.75 -42.88 33.67
CA HIS A 45 -26.17 -42.92 35.02
C HIS A 45 -25.39 -41.65 35.39
N SER A 46 -25.39 -40.63 34.54
CA SER A 46 -24.85 -39.30 34.81
C SER A 46 -25.97 -38.25 34.87
N SER A 47 -25.69 -37.11 35.50
CA SER A 47 -26.62 -35.98 35.60
C SER A 47 -25.84 -34.70 35.34
N GLU A 48 -26.40 -33.81 34.53
CA GLU A 48 -25.72 -32.59 34.11
C GLU A 48 -25.86 -31.45 35.12
N TYR A 49 -24.80 -30.67 35.27
CA TYR A 49 -24.74 -29.46 36.10
C TYR A 49 -23.99 -28.36 35.34
N PRO A 50 -24.18 -27.08 35.70
CA PRO A 50 -23.37 -25.99 35.15
C PRO A 50 -21.87 -26.25 35.34
N THR A 51 -21.09 -25.97 34.29
CA THR A 51 -19.64 -26.22 34.32
C THR A 51 -18.96 -25.35 35.38
N ASP A 52 -18.08 -25.98 36.14
CA ASP A 52 -17.27 -25.39 37.21
C ASP A 52 -15.81 -25.24 36.80
N ALA A 53 -15.44 -25.53 35.55
CA ALA A 53 -14.07 -25.51 35.07
C ALA A 53 -13.98 -24.84 33.69
N PHE A 54 -13.76 -23.53 33.68
CA PHE A 54 -13.60 -22.73 32.48
C PHE A 54 -12.69 -21.52 32.70
N GLY A 55 -12.03 -21.05 31.64
CA GLY A 55 -11.28 -19.80 31.63
C GLY A 55 -9.96 -19.87 30.88
N GLU A 56 -8.92 -19.28 31.43
CA GLU A 56 -7.56 -19.27 30.88
C GLU A 56 -6.62 -20.13 31.73
N LEU A 57 -5.75 -20.87 31.06
CA LEU A 57 -4.78 -21.79 31.63
C LEU A 57 -3.37 -21.19 31.52
N GLN A 58 -2.68 -21.10 32.65
CA GLN A 58 -1.27 -20.73 32.72
C GLN A 58 -0.45 -21.90 33.27
N PHE A 59 0.47 -22.42 32.44
CA PHE A 59 1.37 -23.50 32.83
C PHE A 59 2.51 -22.97 33.71
N ALA A 60 2.69 -23.54 34.89
CA ALA A 60 3.76 -23.14 35.80
C ALA A 60 5.15 -23.45 35.22
N GLY A 61 6.03 -22.45 35.17
CA GLY A 61 7.41 -22.59 34.68
C GLY A 61 7.58 -22.60 33.16
N ALA A 62 6.50 -22.47 32.38
CA ALA A 62 6.52 -22.30 30.94
C ALA A 62 6.23 -20.84 30.53
N SER A 63 6.33 -20.53 29.24
CA SER A 63 6.19 -19.17 28.67
C SER A 63 4.92 -18.42 29.15
N LYS A 64 4.90 -17.08 29.03
CA LYS A 64 3.75 -16.20 29.35
C LYS A 64 2.48 -16.44 28.49
N ARG A 65 2.42 -17.50 27.68
CA ARG A 65 1.28 -17.77 26.80
C ARG A 65 0.14 -18.41 27.59
N HIS A 66 -1.04 -17.80 27.52
CA HIS A 66 -2.26 -18.33 28.09
C HIS A 66 -2.95 -19.23 27.07
N SER A 67 -3.57 -20.32 27.53
CA SER A 67 -4.41 -21.19 26.69
C SER A 67 -5.85 -21.14 27.19
N HIS A 68 -6.86 -21.11 26.33
CA HIS A 68 -8.24 -21.20 26.80
C HIS A 68 -8.58 -22.64 27.20
N PHE A 69 -9.47 -22.84 28.18
CA PHE A 69 -9.99 -24.16 28.48
C PHE A 69 -11.46 -24.10 28.88
N LEU A 70 -12.20 -25.16 28.53
CA LEU A 70 -13.61 -25.34 28.89
C LEU A 70 -13.89 -26.82 29.14
N ARG A 71 -14.43 -27.14 30.32
CA ARG A 71 -15.07 -28.43 30.59
C ARG A 71 -16.50 -28.42 30.06
N LEU A 72 -16.85 -29.42 29.27
CA LEU A 72 -18.15 -29.55 28.59
C LEU A 72 -18.65 -31.00 28.62
N SER A 73 -19.98 -31.17 28.58
CA SER A 73 -20.62 -32.50 28.49
C SER A 73 -20.35 -33.13 27.13
N TRP A 74 -20.20 -34.45 27.09
CA TRP A 74 -20.04 -35.23 25.85
C TRP A 74 -21.20 -35.06 24.84
N ASP A 75 -22.37 -34.58 25.29
CA ASP A 75 -23.54 -34.35 24.45
C ASP A 75 -23.67 -32.90 23.91
N THR A 76 -22.82 -31.98 24.40
CA THR A 76 -22.95 -30.53 24.17
C THR A 76 -23.05 -30.22 22.67
N SER A 77 -23.99 -29.34 22.28
CA SER A 77 -24.17 -28.96 20.87
C SER A 77 -22.89 -28.33 20.27
N PRO A 78 -22.38 -28.86 19.14
CA PRO A 78 -21.22 -28.29 18.44
C PRO A 78 -21.37 -26.82 18.04
N SER A 79 -22.60 -26.35 17.76
CA SER A 79 -22.85 -24.97 17.32
C SER A 79 -22.50 -23.94 18.39
N MET A 80 -22.77 -24.26 19.65
CA MET A 80 -22.43 -23.42 20.79
C MET A 80 -20.91 -23.34 20.97
N VAL A 81 -20.23 -24.48 20.83
CA VAL A 81 -18.77 -24.57 20.98
C VAL A 81 -18.06 -23.83 19.86
N TYR A 82 -18.52 -23.96 18.61
CA TYR A 82 -17.97 -23.21 17.48
C TYR A 82 -18.12 -21.69 17.67
N THR A 83 -19.30 -21.24 18.08
CA THR A 83 -19.56 -19.82 18.38
C THR A 83 -18.69 -19.31 19.53
N LEU A 84 -18.46 -20.14 20.56
CA LEU A 84 -17.58 -19.81 21.67
C LEU A 84 -16.12 -19.66 21.22
N MET A 85 -15.64 -20.57 20.37
CA MET A 85 -14.28 -20.50 19.83
C MET A 85 -14.06 -19.26 18.96
N THR A 86 -15.00 -18.91 18.08
CA THR A 86 -14.83 -17.79 17.14
C THR A 86 -15.17 -16.44 17.76
N ALA A 87 -16.30 -16.31 18.46
CA ALA A 87 -16.78 -15.03 18.98
C ALA A 87 -16.22 -14.67 20.36
N HIS A 88 -16.07 -15.64 21.27
CA HIS A 88 -15.62 -15.38 22.64
C HIS A 88 -14.11 -15.56 22.85
N TRP A 89 -13.51 -16.61 22.29
CA TRP A 89 -12.05 -16.80 22.32
C TRP A 89 -11.32 -16.02 21.22
N GLY A 90 -12.05 -15.46 20.25
CA GLY A 90 -11.48 -14.66 19.17
C GLY A 90 -10.59 -15.47 18.21
N LEU A 91 -10.81 -16.78 18.10
CA LEU A 91 -10.09 -17.60 17.13
C LEU A 91 -10.58 -17.30 15.70
N PRO A 92 -9.69 -17.04 14.74
CA PRO A 92 -10.10 -16.80 13.35
C PRO A 92 -10.72 -18.07 12.77
N ALA A 93 -11.79 -17.91 11.98
CA ALA A 93 -12.42 -19.02 11.27
C ALA A 93 -11.40 -19.72 10.35
N PRO A 94 -11.27 -21.06 10.41
CA PRO A 94 -10.27 -21.79 9.64
C PRO A 94 -10.66 -21.89 8.16
N ASN A 95 -9.65 -21.93 7.28
CA ASN A 95 -9.86 -22.29 5.87
C ASN A 95 -9.80 -23.81 5.63
N LEU A 96 -9.30 -24.55 6.61
CA LEU A 96 -9.13 -26.01 6.61
C LEU A 96 -9.05 -26.49 8.07
N VAL A 97 -9.58 -27.67 8.36
CA VAL A 97 -9.34 -28.35 9.63
C VAL A 97 -8.66 -29.69 9.38
N VAL A 98 -7.52 -29.92 10.04
CA VAL A 98 -6.84 -31.20 10.03
C VAL A 98 -6.99 -31.85 11.40
N SER A 99 -7.77 -32.92 11.45
CA SER A 99 -8.01 -33.70 12.64
C SER A 99 -7.02 -34.85 12.74
N VAL A 100 -5.99 -34.70 13.58
CA VAL A 100 -4.97 -35.74 13.76
C VAL A 100 -5.46 -36.73 14.80
N VAL A 101 -5.62 -37.98 14.38
CA VAL A 101 -6.04 -39.11 15.19
C VAL A 101 -4.94 -40.15 15.12
N GLY A 102 -4.60 -40.78 16.24
CA GLY A 102 -3.54 -41.77 16.23
C GLY A 102 -3.46 -42.60 17.49
N GLY A 103 -2.50 -43.52 17.50
CA GLY A 103 -2.29 -44.46 18.61
C GLY A 103 -2.15 -43.75 19.95
N GLU A 104 -3.06 -44.07 20.86
CA GLU A 104 -3.07 -43.56 22.23
C GLU A 104 -2.10 -44.38 23.10
N GLY A 105 -1.47 -43.76 24.11
CA GLY A 105 -0.58 -44.47 25.03
C GLY A 105 0.90 -44.55 24.64
N ARG A 106 1.57 -45.68 24.98
CA ARG A 106 3.04 -45.84 25.07
C ARG A 106 3.76 -46.18 23.77
N THR A 107 3.05 -46.25 22.64
CA THR A 107 3.66 -46.62 21.35
C THR A 107 4.55 -45.47 20.86
N LYS A 108 5.85 -45.74 20.66
CA LYS A 108 6.78 -44.72 20.16
C LYS A 108 6.44 -44.41 18.71
N VAL A 109 6.01 -43.17 18.45
CA VAL A 109 5.81 -42.64 17.10
C VAL A 109 7.13 -42.73 16.31
N LYS A 110 7.07 -43.26 15.09
CA LYS A 110 8.26 -43.42 14.23
C LYS A 110 8.88 -42.05 13.89
N THR A 111 10.19 -42.00 13.71
CA THR A 111 10.94 -40.76 13.49
C THR A 111 10.53 -40.00 12.23
N TRP A 112 10.27 -40.70 11.13
CA TRP A 112 9.83 -40.09 9.88
C TRP A 112 8.43 -39.47 10.00
N VAL A 113 7.50 -40.11 10.72
CA VAL A 113 6.16 -39.58 11.01
C VAL A 113 6.26 -38.28 11.80
N ARG A 114 7.16 -38.22 12.79
CA ARG A 114 7.43 -36.99 13.53
C ARG A 114 7.94 -35.88 12.62
N GLU A 115 8.75 -36.20 11.61
CA GLU A 115 9.21 -35.21 10.63
C GLU A 115 8.07 -34.72 9.72
N VAL A 116 7.18 -35.61 9.26
CA VAL A 116 5.99 -35.23 8.49
C VAL A 116 5.07 -34.31 9.31
N LEU A 117 4.86 -34.60 10.60
CA LEU A 117 4.09 -33.72 11.49
C LEU A 117 4.80 -32.38 11.71
N ARG A 118 6.13 -32.38 11.84
CA ARG A 118 6.93 -31.17 12.12
C ARG A 118 7.09 -30.25 10.92
N GLN A 119 7.43 -30.79 9.75
CA GLN A 119 7.72 -30.02 8.54
C GLN A 119 6.54 -29.96 7.57
N GLY A 120 5.81 -31.06 7.40
CA GLY A 120 4.66 -31.13 6.49
C GLY A 120 3.43 -30.45 7.08
N LEU A 121 2.84 -31.05 8.12
CA LEU A 121 1.56 -30.62 8.69
C LEU A 121 1.58 -29.16 9.19
N VAL A 122 2.61 -28.76 9.93
CA VAL A 122 2.69 -27.41 10.49
C VAL A 122 2.88 -26.35 9.40
N LYS A 123 3.67 -26.64 8.36
CA LYS A 123 3.86 -25.76 7.21
C LYS A 123 2.57 -25.65 6.38
N ALA A 124 1.90 -26.79 6.13
CA ALA A 124 0.60 -26.83 5.48
C ALA A 124 -0.39 -25.93 6.22
N SER A 125 -0.51 -26.13 7.54
CA SER A 125 -1.46 -25.42 8.40
C SER A 125 -1.17 -23.92 8.49
N GLN A 126 0.09 -23.52 8.50
CA GLN A 126 0.46 -22.10 8.44
C GLN A 126 0.05 -21.46 7.11
N SER A 127 0.35 -22.14 6.00
CA SER A 127 0.11 -21.60 4.66
C SER A 127 -1.38 -21.41 4.38
N THR A 128 -2.22 -22.36 4.82
CA THR A 128 -3.67 -22.35 4.61
C THR A 128 -4.43 -21.57 5.68
N GLY A 129 -3.86 -21.42 6.88
CA GLY A 129 -4.61 -20.94 8.06
C GLY A 129 -5.53 -22.03 8.62
N ALA A 130 -5.00 -23.25 8.76
CA ALA A 130 -5.76 -24.39 9.25
C ALA A 130 -5.79 -24.51 10.77
N TRP A 131 -6.86 -25.10 11.30
CA TRP A 131 -6.89 -25.60 12.67
C TRP A 131 -6.39 -27.05 12.71
N ILE A 132 -5.56 -27.35 13.71
CA ILE A 132 -5.11 -28.71 14.00
C ILE A 132 -5.87 -29.20 15.24
N LEU A 133 -6.74 -30.20 15.06
CA LEU A 133 -7.45 -30.84 16.17
C LEU A 133 -6.68 -32.09 16.61
N THR A 134 -6.40 -32.23 17.90
CA THR A 134 -5.76 -33.43 18.49
C THR A 134 -6.29 -33.69 19.90
N ALA A 135 -5.84 -34.73 20.58
CA ALA A 135 -6.15 -34.97 22.00
C ALA A 135 -5.63 -33.88 22.96
N GLY A 136 -4.59 -33.12 22.60
CA GLY A 136 -4.01 -32.06 23.46
C GLY A 136 -3.27 -32.54 24.72
N LEU A 137 -3.15 -33.86 24.91
CA LEU A 137 -2.40 -34.47 26.01
C LEU A 137 -0.92 -34.63 25.65
N ARG A 138 -0.04 -34.64 26.66
CA ARG A 138 1.42 -34.87 26.51
C ARG A 138 1.78 -36.36 26.29
N GLU A 139 0.98 -37.08 25.50
CA GLU A 139 1.20 -38.49 25.14
C GLU A 139 1.05 -38.74 23.63
N GLY A 140 1.61 -39.86 23.17
CA GLY A 140 1.47 -40.35 21.79
C GLY A 140 1.71 -39.29 20.70
N VAL A 141 0.78 -39.25 19.74
CA VAL A 141 0.80 -38.31 18.60
C VAL A 141 0.52 -36.87 19.04
N GLY A 142 -0.33 -36.66 20.07
CA GLY A 142 -0.67 -35.34 20.59
C GLY A 142 0.56 -34.54 21.07
N ARG A 143 1.49 -35.23 21.75
CA ARG A 143 2.80 -34.67 22.13
C ARG A 143 3.65 -34.29 20.93
N CYS A 144 3.71 -35.14 19.90
CA CYS A 144 4.52 -34.87 18.70
C CYS A 144 4.01 -33.63 17.95
N VAL A 145 2.69 -33.46 17.85
CA VAL A 145 2.08 -32.26 17.27
C VAL A 145 2.35 -31.03 18.14
N GLY A 146 2.27 -31.14 19.47
CA GLY A 146 2.63 -30.06 20.39
C GLY A 146 4.08 -29.60 20.23
N GLU A 147 5.02 -30.54 20.19
CA GLU A 147 6.45 -30.27 19.93
C GLU A 147 6.67 -29.62 18.56
N ALA A 148 5.98 -30.09 17.51
CA ALA A 148 6.04 -29.51 16.17
C ALA A 148 5.55 -28.05 16.11
N VAL A 149 4.41 -27.76 16.76
CA VAL A 149 3.85 -26.40 16.83
C VAL A 149 4.77 -25.47 17.62
N ARG A 150 5.40 -25.98 18.69
CA ARG A 150 6.39 -25.24 19.49
C ARG A 150 7.63 -24.89 18.67
N ASP A 151 8.23 -25.89 18.03
CA ASP A 151 9.46 -25.72 17.26
C ASP A 151 9.25 -24.68 16.14
N HIS A 152 8.09 -24.72 15.48
CA HIS A 152 7.71 -23.70 14.51
C HIS A 152 7.46 -22.33 15.13
N ALA A 153 6.75 -22.24 16.25
CA ALA A 153 6.54 -20.97 16.95
C ALA A 153 7.86 -20.33 17.42
N THR A 154 8.90 -21.12 17.71
CA THR A 154 10.24 -20.62 18.03
C THR A 154 11.05 -20.24 16.78
N ALA A 155 10.82 -20.89 15.64
CA ALA A 155 11.52 -20.61 14.39
C ALA A 155 10.88 -19.47 13.57
N ALA A 156 9.56 -19.27 13.69
CA ALA A 156 8.83 -18.25 12.98
C ALA A 156 9.13 -16.84 13.55
N SER A 157 9.46 -15.90 12.68
CA SER A 157 9.55 -14.48 13.04
C SER A 157 8.18 -13.95 13.51
N SER A 158 8.16 -13.01 14.45
CA SER A 158 6.96 -12.37 15.00
C SER A 158 6.01 -11.68 13.98
N VAL A 159 6.40 -11.65 12.71
CA VAL A 159 5.72 -10.99 11.58
C VAL A 159 4.86 -11.96 10.74
N SER A 160 4.81 -13.27 11.06
CA SER A 160 4.00 -14.21 10.26
C SER A 160 2.50 -13.98 10.48
N LEU A 161 1.79 -13.57 9.41
CA LEU A 161 0.35 -13.24 9.40
C LEU A 161 -0.56 -14.39 9.87
N ASN A 162 -0.19 -15.65 9.63
CA ASN A 162 -0.99 -16.82 9.99
C ASN A 162 -0.32 -17.62 11.11
N LYS A 163 -0.80 -17.46 12.34
CA LYS A 163 -0.36 -18.26 13.48
C LYS A 163 -1.05 -19.62 13.45
N VAL A 164 -0.28 -20.70 13.61
CA VAL A 164 -0.85 -22.06 13.67
C VAL A 164 -1.72 -22.22 14.93
N VAL A 165 -2.97 -22.62 14.74
CA VAL A 165 -3.96 -22.84 15.79
C VAL A 165 -4.08 -24.34 16.05
N ALA A 166 -3.59 -24.79 17.21
CA ALA A 166 -3.73 -26.17 17.66
C ALA A 166 -4.74 -26.23 18.82
N LEU A 167 -5.74 -27.09 18.69
CA LEU A 167 -6.82 -27.27 19.66
C LEU A 167 -6.77 -28.70 20.23
N GLY A 168 -6.82 -28.80 21.55
CA GLY A 168 -6.83 -30.07 22.27
C GLY A 168 -8.26 -30.46 22.66
N ILE A 169 -8.73 -31.62 22.24
CA ILE A 169 -10.01 -32.20 22.67
C ILE A 169 -9.68 -33.44 23.50
N ALA A 170 -9.76 -33.30 24.82
CA ALA A 170 -9.31 -34.33 25.76
C ALA A 170 -10.46 -34.79 26.65
N PRO A 171 -10.51 -36.07 27.05
CA PRO A 171 -11.46 -36.53 28.06
C PRO A 171 -11.06 -36.02 29.46
N TRP A 172 -11.98 -35.33 30.14
CA TRP A 172 -11.82 -34.80 31.50
C TRP A 172 -11.48 -35.89 32.53
N GLY A 173 -11.97 -37.11 32.29
CA GLY A 173 -11.66 -38.32 33.05
C GLY A 173 -10.18 -38.64 33.19
N LEU A 174 -9.37 -38.31 32.17
CA LEU A 174 -7.95 -38.65 32.08
C LEU A 174 -7.00 -37.52 32.48
N VAL A 175 -7.48 -36.26 32.50
CA VAL A 175 -6.62 -35.11 32.74
C VAL A 175 -6.02 -35.18 34.16
N HIS A 176 -4.69 -35.28 34.22
CA HIS A 176 -3.97 -35.30 35.48
C HIS A 176 -4.06 -33.93 36.18
N ASN A 177 -4.07 -33.88 37.52
CA ASN A 177 -4.21 -32.64 38.31
C ASN A 177 -5.42 -31.76 37.96
N ARG A 178 -6.50 -32.34 37.40
CA ARG A 178 -7.71 -31.62 36.98
C ARG A 178 -8.37 -30.79 38.09
N GLN A 179 -8.14 -31.12 39.36
CA GLN A 179 -8.63 -30.37 40.53
C GLN A 179 -8.12 -28.92 40.54
N GLN A 180 -6.96 -28.64 39.92
CA GLN A 180 -6.40 -27.29 39.81
C GLN A 180 -7.19 -26.38 38.85
N LEU A 181 -8.07 -26.97 38.03
CA LEU A 181 -8.86 -26.29 37.01
C LEU A 181 -10.30 -26.00 37.46
N VAL A 182 -10.73 -26.58 38.57
CA VAL A 182 -12.09 -26.46 39.09
C VAL A 182 -12.22 -25.18 39.91
N ASN A 183 -13.04 -24.25 39.43
CA ASN A 183 -13.45 -23.03 40.10
C ASN A 183 -14.83 -22.57 39.55
N PRO A 184 -15.90 -22.61 40.37
CA PRO A 184 -17.25 -22.23 39.94
C PRO A 184 -17.40 -20.81 39.37
N GLN A 185 -16.49 -19.88 39.72
CA GLN A 185 -16.50 -18.51 39.22
C GLN A 185 -15.70 -18.33 37.91
N GLY A 186 -15.10 -19.41 37.39
CA GLY A 186 -14.13 -19.36 36.31
C GLY A 186 -12.74 -18.92 36.77
N SER A 187 -11.72 -19.25 35.99
CA SER A 187 -10.32 -18.96 36.33
C SER A 187 -9.60 -18.21 35.21
N PHE A 188 -9.16 -16.98 35.48
CA PHE A 188 -8.51 -16.10 34.50
C PHE A 188 -7.22 -15.48 35.08
N PRO A 189 -6.11 -16.23 35.26
CA PRO A 189 -5.86 -17.60 34.81
C PRO A 189 -5.78 -18.67 35.93
N ALA A 190 -6.14 -19.92 35.60
CA ALA A 190 -5.86 -21.13 36.37
C ALA A 190 -4.38 -21.52 36.24
N LYS A 191 -3.69 -21.69 37.37
CA LYS A 191 -2.30 -22.18 37.39
C LYS A 191 -2.28 -23.70 37.38
N TYR A 192 -1.69 -24.27 36.33
CA TYR A 192 -1.58 -25.72 36.16
C TYR A 192 -0.13 -26.20 36.25
N PHE A 193 0.12 -27.12 37.18
CA PHE A 193 1.44 -27.66 37.47
C PHE A 193 1.62 -29.01 36.79
N VAL A 194 2.59 -29.07 35.88
CA VAL A 194 3.00 -30.30 35.21
C VAL A 194 4.21 -30.87 35.93
N GLN A 195 4.06 -32.02 36.59
CA GLN A 195 5.19 -32.71 37.22
C GLN A 195 6.03 -33.41 36.15
N ASN A 196 7.33 -33.12 36.07
CA ASN A 196 8.29 -33.84 35.24
C ASN A 196 8.58 -35.22 35.85
N THR A 197 7.59 -36.12 35.86
CA THR A 197 7.86 -37.54 36.08
C THR A 197 8.30 -38.17 34.76
N THR A 198 9.25 -39.09 34.78
CA THR A 198 9.72 -39.85 33.61
C THR A 198 8.67 -40.80 33.01
N ARG A 199 7.44 -40.77 33.53
CA ARG A 199 6.30 -41.55 33.06
C ARG A 199 5.42 -40.67 32.18
N ASP A 200 5.00 -41.20 31.03
CA ASP A 200 3.96 -40.58 30.19
C ASP A 200 2.72 -40.34 31.07
N SER A 201 2.48 -39.08 31.43
CA SER A 201 1.34 -38.65 32.23
C SER A 201 0.36 -37.96 31.30
N CYS A 202 -0.94 -38.24 31.46
CA CYS A 202 -2.03 -37.59 30.72
C CYS A 202 -2.23 -36.13 31.19
N CYS A 203 -1.16 -35.35 31.20
CA CYS A 203 -1.16 -33.92 31.48
C CYS A 203 -1.49 -33.14 30.19
N LEU A 204 -2.08 -31.96 30.35
CA LEU A 204 -2.28 -31.03 29.24
C LEU A 204 -0.94 -30.51 28.68
N ASP A 205 -0.87 -30.28 27.37
CA ASP A 205 0.34 -29.84 26.68
C ASP A 205 0.37 -28.30 26.48
N ASN A 206 1.41 -27.64 26.96
CA ASN A 206 1.51 -26.17 26.93
C ASN A 206 1.62 -25.52 25.53
N ASN A 207 1.72 -26.32 24.46
CA ASN A 207 1.90 -25.82 23.10
C ASN A 207 0.57 -25.55 22.35
N TYR A 208 -0.56 -25.93 22.94
CA TYR A 208 -1.90 -25.74 22.36
C TYR A 208 -2.48 -24.35 22.70
N GLN A 209 -3.41 -23.86 21.86
CA GLN A 209 -4.07 -22.56 22.08
C GLN A 209 -5.32 -22.66 22.95
N ALA A 210 -6.08 -23.75 22.80
CA ALA A 210 -7.25 -23.99 23.61
C ALA A 210 -7.53 -25.48 23.84
N PHE A 211 -8.27 -25.76 24.91
CA PHE A 211 -8.66 -27.10 25.34
C PHE A 211 -10.17 -27.22 25.50
N LEU A 212 -10.75 -28.22 24.86
CA LEU A 212 -12.10 -28.69 25.08
C LEU A 212 -12.00 -29.99 25.89
N LEU A 213 -12.41 -29.92 27.15
CA LEU A 213 -12.31 -31.02 28.10
C LEU A 213 -13.67 -31.71 28.20
N VAL A 214 -13.81 -32.83 27.49
CA VAL A 214 -15.07 -33.54 27.34
C VAL A 214 -15.31 -34.44 28.54
N ASP A 215 -16.45 -34.28 29.19
CA ASP A 215 -16.82 -35.03 30.39
C ASP A 215 -18.00 -35.96 30.12
N ASP A 216 -17.76 -37.26 30.28
CA ASP A 216 -18.76 -38.32 30.24
C ASP A 216 -19.08 -38.87 31.65
N GLY A 217 -18.54 -38.26 32.70
CA GLY A 217 -18.70 -38.72 34.08
C GLY A 217 -17.77 -39.88 34.47
N SER A 218 -16.93 -40.37 33.55
CA SER A 218 -15.95 -41.40 33.85
C SER A 218 -14.67 -40.81 34.46
N VAL A 219 -13.92 -41.64 35.19
CA VAL A 219 -12.66 -41.28 35.85
C VAL A 219 -11.59 -42.31 35.52
N GLY A 220 -10.46 -41.87 34.96
CA GLY A 220 -9.37 -42.76 34.56
C GLY A 220 -9.69 -43.69 33.39
N ARG A 221 -10.86 -43.54 32.77
CA ARG A 221 -11.27 -44.28 31.57
C ARG A 221 -11.16 -43.39 30.34
N ARG A 222 -10.90 -44.01 29.18
CA ARG A 222 -10.93 -43.35 27.87
C ARG A 222 -12.34 -43.46 27.31
N GLY A 223 -12.86 -42.40 26.69
CA GLY A 223 -14.23 -42.37 26.18
C GLY A 223 -14.85 -40.97 26.22
N GLY A 224 -15.96 -40.80 25.49
CA GLY A 224 -16.75 -39.56 25.44
C GLY A 224 -16.24 -38.50 24.46
N ASP A 225 -14.92 -38.29 24.38
CA ASP A 225 -14.29 -37.28 23.52
C ASP A 225 -14.38 -37.63 22.02
N THR A 226 -14.31 -38.93 21.66
CA THR A 226 -14.34 -39.38 20.27
C THR A 226 -15.65 -39.05 19.56
N GLY A 227 -16.79 -39.30 20.22
CA GLY A 227 -18.12 -39.01 19.70
C GLY A 227 -18.41 -37.52 19.60
N PHE A 228 -18.06 -36.75 20.65
CA PHE A 228 -18.18 -35.29 20.62
C PHE A 228 -17.34 -34.67 19.49
N ARG A 229 -16.08 -35.13 19.37
CA ARG A 229 -15.15 -34.64 18.35
C ARG A 229 -15.67 -34.91 16.93
N ALA A 230 -16.23 -36.09 16.66
CA ALA A 230 -16.83 -36.39 15.35
C ALA A 230 -18.03 -35.48 15.02
N LYS A 231 -18.90 -35.19 15.99
CA LYS A 231 -20.01 -34.22 15.83
C LYS A 231 -19.51 -32.80 15.58
N LEU A 232 -18.42 -32.40 16.25
CA LEU A 232 -17.80 -31.09 16.06
C LEU A 232 -17.14 -30.96 14.67
N GLU A 233 -16.43 -31.99 14.24
CA GLU A 233 -15.82 -32.08 12.90
C GLU A 233 -16.90 -31.96 11.81
N ASP A 234 -17.99 -32.71 11.93
CA ASP A 234 -19.13 -32.67 11.02
C ASP A 234 -19.79 -31.28 10.98
N TYR A 235 -20.05 -30.67 12.14
CA TYR A 235 -20.62 -29.32 12.20
C TYR A 235 -19.72 -28.26 11.54
N ILE A 236 -18.40 -28.32 11.79
CA ILE A 236 -17.43 -27.39 11.18
C ILE A 236 -17.41 -27.56 9.66
N SER A 237 -17.56 -28.79 9.15
CA SER A 237 -17.51 -29.07 7.72
C SER A 237 -18.61 -28.40 6.89
N HIS A 238 -19.70 -27.99 7.54
CA HIS A 238 -20.83 -27.27 6.93
C HIS A 238 -20.77 -25.75 7.13
N GLN A 239 -19.76 -25.25 7.85
CA GLN A 239 -19.58 -23.80 8.03
C GLN A 239 -18.87 -23.19 6.83
N ARG A 240 -19.12 -21.91 6.56
CA ARG A 240 -18.44 -21.17 5.50
C ARG A 240 -17.07 -20.66 5.97
N THR A 241 -16.09 -20.73 5.08
CA THR A 241 -14.79 -20.09 5.25
C THR A 241 -14.92 -18.58 5.43
N GLY A 242 -13.92 -17.92 6.02
CA GLY A 242 -13.92 -16.46 6.21
C GLY A 242 -14.07 -15.64 4.92
N SER A 243 -13.80 -16.25 3.75
CA SER A 243 -14.00 -15.69 2.41
C SER A 243 -15.39 -15.96 1.80
N GLY A 244 -16.26 -16.73 2.46
CA GLY A 244 -17.67 -16.90 2.12
C GLY A 244 -18.02 -17.82 0.93
N SER A 245 -17.05 -18.20 0.08
CA SER A 245 -17.36 -18.96 -1.15
C SER A 245 -17.41 -20.48 -0.98
N ILE A 246 -16.70 -21.06 -0.02
CA ILE A 246 -16.58 -22.52 0.18
C ILE A 246 -16.90 -22.91 1.62
N ASP A 247 -17.52 -24.07 1.80
CA ASP A 247 -17.62 -24.77 3.08
C ASP A 247 -16.23 -25.19 3.57
N ILE A 248 -16.00 -25.23 4.88
CA ILE A 248 -14.67 -25.53 5.45
C ILE A 248 -14.36 -27.02 5.24
N PRO A 249 -13.33 -27.38 4.47
CA PRO A 249 -12.91 -28.77 4.36
C PRO A 249 -12.35 -29.24 5.70
N VAL A 250 -12.72 -30.46 6.10
CA VAL A 250 -12.20 -31.12 7.30
C VAL A 250 -11.63 -32.46 6.87
N LEU A 251 -10.35 -32.68 7.16
CA LEU A 251 -9.61 -33.90 6.84
C LEU A 251 -9.18 -34.62 8.12
N CYS A 252 -9.45 -35.91 8.23
CA CYS A 252 -8.94 -36.75 9.30
C CYS A 252 -7.60 -37.38 8.89
N MET A 253 -6.58 -37.30 9.74
CA MET A 253 -5.26 -37.89 9.50
C MET A 253 -5.03 -39.03 10.49
N LEU A 254 -4.81 -40.24 9.99
CA LEU A 254 -4.59 -41.44 10.81
C LEU A 254 -3.09 -41.75 10.95
N VAL A 255 -2.62 -41.76 12.20
CA VAL A 255 -1.22 -42.05 12.56
C VAL A 255 -1.17 -43.20 13.55
N SER A 256 -0.83 -44.40 13.08
CA SER A 256 -0.97 -45.64 13.86
C SER A 256 -2.43 -45.87 14.33
N GLY A 257 -2.66 -46.87 15.18
CA GLY A 257 -3.90 -46.95 15.96
C GLY A 257 -4.28 -48.33 16.50
N GLU A 258 -5.17 -48.34 17.49
CA GLU A 258 -5.81 -49.50 18.11
C GLU A 258 -7.13 -49.86 17.41
N ALA A 259 -7.61 -51.09 17.57
CA ALA A 259 -8.80 -51.62 16.88
C ALA A 259 -10.06 -50.77 17.09
N SER A 260 -10.21 -50.13 18.25
CA SER A 260 -11.33 -49.23 18.59
C SER A 260 -11.46 -48.05 17.62
N MET A 261 -10.39 -47.60 16.97
CA MET A 261 -10.43 -46.52 15.99
C MET A 261 -11.12 -46.88 14.68
N LEU A 262 -11.25 -48.17 14.33
CA LEU A 262 -11.99 -48.59 13.13
C LEU A 262 -13.45 -48.12 13.18
N GLU A 263 -14.04 -48.06 14.37
CA GLU A 263 -15.39 -47.52 14.58
C GLU A 263 -15.49 -46.05 14.18
N ARG A 264 -14.51 -45.26 14.61
CA ARG A 264 -14.44 -43.83 14.32
C ARG A 264 -14.23 -43.57 12.83
N VAL A 265 -13.37 -44.37 12.19
CA VAL A 265 -13.11 -44.27 10.75
C VAL A 265 -14.40 -44.56 9.98
N ASP A 266 -15.09 -45.66 10.27
CA ASP A 266 -16.37 -46.01 9.64
C ASP A 266 -17.44 -44.92 9.82
N LEU A 267 -17.60 -44.42 11.04
CA LEU A 267 -18.60 -43.37 11.34
C LEU A 267 -18.29 -42.05 10.63
N SER A 268 -17.02 -41.67 10.53
CA SER A 268 -16.60 -40.44 9.83
C SER A 268 -16.76 -40.57 8.32
N LEU A 269 -16.45 -41.74 7.74
CA LEU A 269 -16.61 -41.99 6.31
C LEU A 269 -18.08 -41.93 5.87
N LYS A 270 -19.01 -42.39 6.72
CA LYS A 270 -20.47 -42.25 6.49
C LYS A 270 -20.93 -40.80 6.42
N ASN A 271 -20.21 -39.88 7.06
CA ASN A 271 -20.44 -38.43 6.98
C ASN A 271 -19.65 -37.76 5.82
N ASN A 272 -19.16 -38.54 4.85
CA ASN A 272 -18.36 -38.06 3.72
C ASN A 272 -17.09 -37.30 4.13
N MET A 273 -16.45 -37.70 5.24
CA MET A 273 -15.23 -37.09 5.75
C MET A 273 -13.99 -37.83 5.22
N PRO A 274 -13.06 -37.14 4.53
CA PRO A 274 -11.89 -37.79 3.99
C PRO A 274 -10.84 -38.15 5.04
N TRP A 275 -10.11 -39.24 4.76
CA TRP A 275 -9.04 -39.76 5.61
C TRP A 275 -7.71 -39.81 4.87
N LEU A 276 -6.67 -39.26 5.50
CA LEU A 276 -5.27 -39.41 5.09
C LEU A 276 -4.59 -40.43 6.01
N VAL A 277 -4.26 -41.61 5.47
CA VAL A 277 -3.67 -42.73 6.22
C VAL A 277 -2.17 -42.79 5.99
N LEU A 278 -1.37 -42.74 7.06
CA LEU A 278 0.09 -42.81 6.95
C LEU A 278 0.52 -44.28 6.95
N ALA A 279 0.76 -44.84 5.77
CA ALA A 279 1.21 -46.21 5.61
C ALA A 279 2.59 -46.41 6.25
N GLY A 280 2.76 -47.55 6.92
CA GLY A 280 3.98 -47.87 7.66
C GLY A 280 4.08 -47.14 9.01
N SER A 281 3.00 -46.54 9.53
CA SER A 281 2.99 -45.92 10.87
C SER A 281 2.62 -46.89 11.99
N GLY A 282 1.96 -48.02 11.68
CA GLY A 282 1.59 -49.08 12.62
C GLY A 282 0.08 -49.31 12.77
N GLY A 283 -0.32 -50.41 13.44
CA GLY A 283 -1.69 -50.63 13.91
C GLY A 283 -2.77 -50.57 12.81
N VAL A 284 -3.85 -49.81 13.06
CA VAL A 284 -4.96 -49.61 12.11
C VAL A 284 -4.50 -48.97 10.80
N ALA A 285 -3.52 -48.07 10.81
CA ALA A 285 -3.06 -47.40 9.59
C ALA A 285 -2.43 -48.39 8.59
N ASP A 286 -1.60 -49.31 9.09
CA ASP A 286 -0.98 -50.35 8.26
C ASP A 286 -1.99 -51.42 7.83
N PHE A 287 -2.97 -51.72 8.68
CA PHE A 287 -4.09 -52.60 8.33
C PHE A 287 -4.92 -52.03 7.17
N LEU A 288 -5.31 -50.74 7.24
CA LEU A 288 -6.09 -50.11 6.19
C LEU A 288 -5.32 -49.99 4.86
N SER A 289 -4.03 -49.64 4.91
CA SER A 289 -3.18 -49.62 3.70
C SER A 289 -3.09 -51.01 3.05
N ASP A 290 -2.86 -52.07 3.85
CA ASP A 290 -2.81 -53.46 3.35
C ASP A 290 -4.15 -53.91 2.74
N VAL A 291 -5.28 -53.57 3.38
CA VAL A 291 -6.63 -53.88 2.88
C VAL A 291 -6.92 -53.14 1.57
N LEU A 292 -6.56 -51.86 1.46
CA LEU A 292 -6.89 -51.04 0.29
C LEU A 292 -6.02 -51.36 -0.93
N GLU A 293 -4.71 -51.60 -0.75
CA GLU A 293 -3.77 -51.82 -1.85
C GLU A 293 -3.79 -53.27 -2.39
N ASN A 294 -3.84 -54.27 -1.50
CA ASN A 294 -3.71 -55.69 -1.89
C ASN A 294 -5.03 -56.35 -2.29
N LEU A 295 -6.18 -55.76 -1.94
CA LEU A 295 -7.48 -56.20 -2.47
C LEU A 295 -7.79 -55.60 -3.85
N ALA A 296 -7.18 -54.47 -4.21
CA ALA A 296 -7.37 -53.82 -5.51
C ALA A 296 -6.57 -54.49 -6.66
N SER A 297 -5.55 -55.29 -6.36
CA SER A 297 -4.53 -55.76 -7.31
C SER A 297 -4.64 -57.23 -7.76
N ALA A 298 -5.74 -57.94 -7.46
CA ALA A 298 -5.92 -59.33 -7.93
C ALA A 298 -6.47 -59.38 -9.38
N PRO A 299 -5.86 -60.12 -10.31
CA PRO A 299 -6.34 -60.24 -11.68
C PRO A 299 -7.59 -61.14 -11.73
N THR A 300 -8.64 -60.67 -12.39
CA THR A 300 -9.77 -61.47 -12.85
C THR A 300 -9.26 -62.57 -13.78
N VAL A 301 -9.13 -63.80 -13.28
CA VAL A 301 -9.00 -64.98 -14.13
C VAL A 301 -10.38 -65.22 -14.74
N GLN A 302 -10.51 -64.92 -16.04
CA GLN A 302 -11.66 -65.31 -16.84
C GLN A 302 -11.63 -66.84 -17.01
N SER A 303 -12.46 -67.56 -16.27
CA SER A 303 -12.95 -68.87 -16.70
C SER A 303 -14.33 -68.69 -17.33
N SER A 304 -14.36 -68.79 -18.64
CA SER A 304 -15.56 -68.88 -19.46
C SER A 304 -16.33 -70.17 -19.16
N SER A 305 -17.51 -70.07 -18.56
CA SER A 305 -18.62 -70.99 -18.80
C SER A 305 -19.92 -70.34 -18.34
N GLU A 306 -20.81 -70.09 -19.30
CA GLU A 306 -22.19 -69.63 -19.12
C GLU A 306 -23.00 -70.65 -18.30
N GLY A 307 -23.82 -70.16 -17.36
CA GLY A 307 -24.80 -70.94 -16.62
C GLY A 307 -25.33 -70.20 -15.40
N ASP A 308 -26.61 -69.83 -15.44
CA ASP A 308 -27.39 -69.19 -14.36
C ASP A 308 -27.15 -69.80 -12.97
N GLY A 309 -26.86 -68.92 -12.00
CA GLY A 309 -26.77 -69.24 -10.58
C GLY A 309 -26.40 -68.01 -9.76
N GLU A 310 -27.36 -67.48 -8.99
CA GLU A 310 -27.18 -66.40 -8.03
C GLU A 310 -26.20 -66.80 -6.89
N ALA A 311 -25.35 -65.84 -6.48
CA ALA A 311 -24.38 -65.81 -5.36
C ALA A 311 -23.04 -66.57 -5.56
N GLY A 312 -21.84 -65.98 -5.42
CA GLY A 312 -21.44 -64.61 -5.11
C GLY A 312 -19.90 -64.41 -5.10
N PRO A 313 -19.36 -63.21 -5.41
CA PRO A 313 -17.97 -62.81 -5.14
C PRO A 313 -17.75 -62.28 -3.70
N SER A 314 -18.80 -62.15 -2.90
CA SER A 314 -18.75 -61.47 -1.58
C SER A 314 -18.20 -62.35 -0.44
N VAL A 315 -18.24 -63.68 -0.58
CA VAL A 315 -17.78 -64.62 0.47
C VAL A 315 -16.24 -64.62 0.53
N ASP A 316 -15.57 -64.67 -0.62
CA ASP A 316 -14.10 -64.64 -0.72
C ASP A 316 -13.50 -63.33 -0.19
N LEU A 317 -14.14 -62.19 -0.44
CA LEU A 317 -13.69 -60.90 0.07
C LEU A 317 -13.79 -60.81 1.61
N LYS A 318 -14.90 -61.32 2.18
CA LYS A 318 -15.11 -61.32 3.64
C LYS A 318 -14.10 -62.20 4.35
N ASP A 319 -13.81 -63.38 3.79
CA ASP A 319 -12.83 -64.32 4.35
C ASP A 319 -11.40 -63.75 4.29
N ARG A 320 -11.02 -63.10 3.17
CA ARG A 320 -9.72 -62.42 3.03
C ARG A 320 -9.55 -61.25 4.00
N VAL A 321 -10.59 -60.46 4.22
CA VAL A 321 -10.57 -59.38 5.23
C VAL A 321 -10.49 -59.96 6.63
N ALA A 322 -11.20 -61.07 6.92
CA ALA A 322 -11.15 -61.75 8.21
C ALA A 322 -9.77 -62.30 8.55
N GLU A 323 -9.04 -62.87 7.58
CA GLU A 323 -7.64 -63.29 7.78
C GLU A 323 -6.73 -62.11 8.14
N ARG A 324 -6.92 -60.96 7.48
CA ARG A 324 -6.13 -59.76 7.74
C ARG A 324 -6.47 -59.13 9.09
N VAL A 325 -7.75 -59.11 9.49
CA VAL A 325 -8.15 -58.68 10.84
C VAL A 325 -7.48 -59.53 11.91
N LYS A 326 -7.46 -60.87 11.75
CA LYS A 326 -6.75 -61.78 12.67
C LYS A 326 -5.24 -61.56 12.71
N LYS A 327 -4.63 -61.22 11.56
CA LYS A 327 -3.19 -60.91 11.47
C LYS A 327 -2.80 -59.66 12.25
N TYR A 328 -3.58 -58.58 12.13
CA TYR A 328 -3.25 -57.28 12.74
C TYR A 328 -3.81 -57.11 14.16
N PHE A 329 -4.91 -57.77 14.50
CA PHE A 329 -5.58 -57.68 15.81
C PHE A 329 -5.77 -59.07 16.46
N PRO A 330 -4.68 -59.76 16.85
CA PRO A 330 -4.77 -61.11 17.41
C PRO A 330 -5.35 -61.15 18.84
N SER A 331 -5.43 -60.01 19.54
CA SER A 331 -5.88 -59.90 20.93
C SER A 331 -7.37 -59.59 21.11
N GLU A 332 -8.11 -59.36 20.03
CA GLU A 332 -9.52 -58.95 20.07
C GLU A 332 -10.47 -60.15 20.04
N ALA A 333 -11.46 -60.16 20.94
CA ALA A 333 -12.45 -61.24 21.04
C ALA A 333 -13.60 -61.11 20.02
N GLU A 334 -13.93 -59.88 19.59
CA GLU A 334 -15.06 -59.58 18.69
C GLU A 334 -14.63 -59.38 17.23
N THR A 335 -13.99 -60.39 16.64
CA THR A 335 -13.42 -60.27 15.27
C THR A 335 -14.47 -60.03 14.17
N ASP A 336 -15.69 -60.56 14.30
CA ASP A 336 -16.73 -60.44 13.27
C ASP A 336 -17.20 -58.99 13.08
N LYS A 337 -17.36 -58.23 14.16
CA LYS A 337 -17.75 -56.80 14.09
C LYS A 337 -16.66 -55.96 13.42
N LEU A 338 -15.38 -56.28 13.66
CA LEU A 338 -14.26 -55.59 13.03
C LEU A 338 -14.19 -55.88 11.52
N VAL A 339 -14.53 -57.09 11.09
CA VAL A 339 -14.60 -57.46 9.68
C VAL A 339 -15.73 -56.71 8.96
N GLU A 340 -16.92 -56.61 9.56
CA GLU A 340 -18.03 -55.84 8.98
C GLU A 340 -17.69 -54.36 8.83
N ARG A 341 -17.05 -53.76 9.85
CA ARG A 341 -16.56 -52.38 9.78
C ARG A 341 -15.49 -52.20 8.70
N ALA A 342 -14.53 -53.11 8.60
CA ALA A 342 -13.49 -53.06 7.57
C ALA A 342 -14.07 -53.16 6.15
N LEU A 343 -15.11 -53.97 5.95
CA LEU A 343 -15.83 -54.06 4.67
C LEU A 343 -16.58 -52.76 4.34
N SER A 344 -17.24 -52.15 5.32
CA SER A 344 -17.90 -50.84 5.17
C SER A 344 -16.89 -49.73 4.81
N ILE A 345 -15.71 -49.74 5.43
CA ILE A 345 -14.61 -48.83 5.10
C ILE A 345 -14.11 -49.05 3.67
N TYR A 346 -13.96 -50.31 3.24
CA TYR A 346 -13.52 -50.66 1.88
C TYR A 346 -14.49 -50.17 0.80
N GLN A 347 -15.80 -50.17 1.07
CA GLN A 347 -16.81 -49.63 0.14
C GLN A 347 -16.62 -48.13 -0.11
N ASN A 348 -16.09 -47.39 0.88
CA ASN A 348 -15.83 -45.95 0.80
C ASN A 348 -14.35 -45.62 0.56
N ARG A 349 -13.61 -46.50 -0.13
CA ARG A 349 -12.16 -46.36 -0.37
C ARG A 349 -11.76 -45.05 -1.06
N ASP A 350 -12.65 -44.47 -1.86
CA ASP A 350 -12.37 -43.24 -2.62
C ASP A 350 -12.20 -42.00 -1.73
N LEU A 351 -12.68 -42.05 -0.48
CA LEU A 351 -12.48 -41.01 0.53
C LEU A 351 -11.17 -41.19 1.33
N ILE A 352 -10.42 -42.26 1.07
CA ILE A 352 -9.20 -42.62 1.79
C ILE A 352 -8.00 -42.43 0.87
N THR A 353 -7.08 -41.57 1.28
CA THR A 353 -5.80 -41.36 0.60
C THR A 353 -4.67 -41.93 1.45
N ILE A 354 -3.76 -42.68 0.83
CA ILE A 354 -2.63 -43.31 1.50
C ILE A 354 -1.38 -42.47 1.26
N TYR A 355 -0.71 -42.07 2.34
CA TYR A 355 0.57 -41.37 2.30
C TYR A 355 1.71 -42.38 2.50
N HIS A 356 2.59 -42.49 1.50
CA HIS A 356 3.72 -43.42 1.53
C HIS A 356 5.01 -42.70 1.94
N GLY A 357 5.43 -42.88 3.20
CA GLY A 357 6.63 -42.21 3.72
C GLY A 357 7.95 -42.58 3.04
N GLU A 358 8.00 -43.64 2.23
CA GLU A 358 9.20 -44.03 1.46
C GLU A 358 9.27 -43.38 0.07
N GLN A 359 8.11 -43.02 -0.52
CA GLN A 359 8.02 -42.46 -1.87
C GLN A 359 7.85 -40.93 -1.86
N GLU A 360 7.13 -40.41 -0.86
CA GLU A 360 6.73 -39.01 -0.77
C GLU A 360 7.47 -38.32 0.39
N GLY A 361 8.22 -37.27 0.08
CA GLY A 361 8.96 -36.50 1.08
C GLY A 361 8.04 -35.62 1.93
N PRO A 362 8.49 -35.15 3.11
CA PRO A 362 7.70 -34.25 3.96
C PRO A 362 7.36 -32.91 3.29
N ASN A 363 8.09 -32.53 2.24
CA ASN A 363 7.81 -31.34 1.43
C ASN A 363 6.61 -31.53 0.48
N ASP A 364 6.29 -32.76 0.12
CA ASP A 364 5.20 -33.10 -0.79
C ASP A 364 3.86 -33.25 -0.03
N PHE A 365 3.90 -33.25 1.31
CA PHE A 365 2.72 -33.39 2.16
C PHE A 365 1.58 -32.42 1.79
N ASP A 366 1.89 -31.16 1.47
CA ASP A 366 0.89 -30.16 1.06
C ASP A 366 0.14 -30.58 -0.21
N THR A 367 0.85 -31.23 -1.15
CA THR A 367 0.27 -31.69 -2.42
C THR A 367 -0.60 -32.92 -2.20
N VAL A 368 -0.18 -33.84 -1.34
CA VAL A 368 -0.97 -35.04 -0.98
C VAL A 368 -2.21 -34.65 -0.18
N LEU A 369 -2.08 -33.68 0.73
CA LEU A 369 -3.19 -33.09 1.49
C LEU A 369 -4.25 -32.50 0.55
N LEU A 370 -3.81 -31.75 -0.46
CA LEU A 370 -4.67 -31.22 -1.50
C LEU A 370 -5.33 -32.33 -2.31
N LYS A 371 -4.57 -33.33 -2.77
CA LYS A 371 -5.09 -34.49 -3.52
C LYS A 371 -6.17 -35.24 -2.74
N ALA A 372 -5.97 -35.44 -1.44
CA ALA A 372 -6.95 -36.12 -0.57
C ALA A 372 -8.26 -35.34 -0.48
N LEU A 373 -8.19 -34.02 -0.29
CA LEU A 373 -9.36 -33.15 -0.17
C LEU A 373 -10.09 -32.97 -1.50
N VAL A 374 -9.34 -32.88 -2.58
CA VAL A 374 -9.85 -32.85 -3.96
C VAL A 374 -10.58 -34.15 -4.30
N GLY A 375 -9.97 -35.31 -4.05
CA GLY A 375 -10.59 -36.62 -4.29
C GLY A 375 -11.93 -36.77 -3.57
N ALA A 376 -12.00 -36.28 -2.34
CA ALA A 376 -13.22 -36.28 -1.55
C ALA A 376 -14.29 -35.29 -2.04
N SER A 377 -13.87 -34.12 -2.53
CA SER A 377 -14.79 -33.12 -3.06
C SER A 377 -15.55 -33.59 -4.32
N LYS A 378 -14.91 -34.45 -5.15
CA LYS A 378 -15.55 -35.04 -6.35
C LYS A 378 -16.83 -35.81 -6.02
N HIS A 379 -16.86 -36.47 -4.86
CA HIS A 379 -18.03 -37.22 -4.39
C HIS A 379 -19.15 -36.34 -3.82
N ARG A 380 -18.86 -35.09 -3.42
CA ARG A 380 -19.87 -34.12 -2.94
C ARG A 380 -20.49 -33.29 -4.07
N ALA A 381 -19.85 -33.20 -5.23
CA ALA A 381 -20.31 -32.37 -6.33
C ALA A 381 -21.56 -32.97 -7.02
N SER A 382 -22.55 -32.11 -7.29
CA SER A 382 -23.71 -32.46 -8.10
C SER A 382 -23.31 -32.84 -9.53
N VAL A 383 -24.05 -33.76 -10.16
CA VAL A 383 -23.81 -34.35 -11.49
C VAL A 383 -23.57 -33.33 -12.61
N ASP A 384 -24.00 -32.06 -12.46
CA ASP A 384 -23.92 -31.02 -13.50
C ASP A 384 -22.71 -30.07 -13.42
N ALA A 385 -21.90 -30.10 -12.35
CA ALA A 385 -20.73 -29.21 -12.20
C ALA A 385 -19.44 -29.85 -12.73
N SER A 386 -18.56 -29.06 -13.37
CA SER A 386 -17.25 -29.60 -13.79
C SER A 386 -16.45 -30.04 -12.54
N PRO A 387 -15.87 -31.25 -12.53
CA PRO A 387 -15.28 -31.82 -11.33
C PRO A 387 -14.05 -31.04 -10.83
N TYR A 388 -13.45 -30.20 -11.68
CA TYR A 388 -12.23 -29.44 -11.39
C TYR A 388 -12.49 -28.04 -10.81
N ASN A 389 -13.73 -27.51 -10.89
CA ASN A 389 -14.03 -26.17 -10.38
C ASN A 389 -13.83 -26.06 -8.86
N GLU A 390 -14.24 -27.08 -8.11
CA GLU A 390 -14.03 -27.11 -6.65
C GLU A 390 -12.54 -27.28 -6.31
N GLU A 391 -11.79 -28.07 -7.09
CA GLU A 391 -10.33 -28.18 -6.92
C GLU A 391 -9.66 -26.83 -7.11
N LEU A 392 -10.09 -26.06 -8.12
CA LEU A 392 -9.57 -24.74 -8.40
C LEU A 392 -9.92 -23.74 -7.30
N LYS A 393 -11.17 -23.72 -6.83
CA LYS A 393 -11.59 -22.86 -5.72
C LYS A 393 -10.79 -23.15 -4.44
N LEU A 394 -10.54 -24.42 -4.13
CA LEU A 394 -9.68 -24.81 -3.00
C LEU A 394 -8.23 -24.33 -3.18
N ALA A 395 -7.64 -24.53 -4.36
CA ALA A 395 -6.29 -24.04 -4.64
C ALA A 395 -6.20 -22.50 -4.52
N VAL A 396 -7.22 -21.79 -5.00
CA VAL A 396 -7.33 -20.32 -4.87
C VAL A 396 -7.44 -19.95 -3.41
N THR A 397 -8.38 -20.51 -2.63
CA THR A 397 -8.56 -20.17 -1.20
C THR A 397 -7.28 -20.37 -0.40
N TRP A 398 -6.52 -21.42 -0.69
CA TRP A 398 -5.26 -21.75 0.01
C TRP A 398 -4.02 -21.04 -0.53
N ASN A 399 -4.16 -20.20 -1.56
CA ASN A 399 -3.07 -19.44 -2.17
C ASN A 399 -1.91 -20.32 -2.69
N ARG A 400 -2.22 -21.52 -3.22
CA ARG A 400 -1.24 -22.49 -3.76
C ARG A 400 -1.22 -22.51 -5.28
N VAL A 401 -0.62 -21.45 -5.84
CA VAL A 401 -0.51 -21.24 -7.30
C VAL A 401 0.42 -22.27 -7.94
N ASP A 402 1.43 -22.72 -7.21
CA ASP A 402 2.36 -23.77 -7.62
C ASP A 402 1.63 -25.05 -8.00
N ILE A 403 0.70 -25.48 -7.14
CA ILE A 403 -0.07 -26.72 -7.32
C ILE A 403 -1.12 -26.54 -8.41
N ALA A 404 -1.82 -25.40 -8.41
CA ALA A 404 -2.73 -25.09 -9.50
C ALA A 404 -2.01 -25.13 -10.86
N LYS A 405 -0.81 -24.54 -10.94
CA LYS A 405 -0.04 -24.53 -12.19
C LYS A 405 0.45 -25.91 -12.63
N SER A 406 0.89 -26.76 -11.69
CA SER A 406 1.44 -28.08 -12.03
C SER A 406 0.37 -29.14 -12.29
N GLU A 407 -0.77 -29.09 -11.59
CA GLU A 407 -1.80 -30.14 -11.63
C GLU A 407 -3.05 -29.70 -12.42
N LEU A 408 -3.51 -28.45 -12.29
CA LEU A 408 -4.74 -27.97 -12.93
C LEU A 408 -4.52 -27.31 -14.30
N PHE A 409 -3.34 -26.73 -14.51
CA PHE A 409 -2.97 -26.02 -15.75
C PHE A 409 -1.77 -26.69 -16.45
N ASN A 410 -1.72 -28.02 -16.42
CA ASN A 410 -0.71 -28.83 -17.10
C ASN A 410 -0.93 -29.00 -18.62
N GLY A 411 -2.11 -28.59 -19.12
CA GLY A 411 -2.50 -28.66 -20.54
C GLY A 411 -3.51 -29.77 -20.86
N ASP A 412 -3.75 -30.70 -19.93
CA ASP A 412 -4.70 -31.82 -20.11
C ASP A 412 -6.15 -31.39 -19.88
N ILE A 413 -6.36 -30.34 -19.07
CA ILE A 413 -7.69 -29.81 -18.74
C ILE A 413 -8.04 -28.63 -19.66
N HIS A 414 -9.18 -28.73 -20.32
CA HIS A 414 -9.76 -27.63 -21.11
C HIS A 414 -10.71 -26.77 -20.28
N TRP A 415 -10.20 -25.64 -19.81
CA TRP A 415 -10.97 -24.66 -19.05
C TRP A 415 -11.88 -23.83 -19.97
N ARG A 416 -13.16 -23.70 -19.60
CA ARG A 416 -14.07 -22.78 -20.29
C ARG A 416 -14.04 -21.40 -19.66
N TYR A 417 -14.58 -20.45 -20.43
CA TYR A 417 -15.06 -19.13 -20.02
C TYR A 417 -15.54 -19.06 -18.56
N GLU A 418 -16.69 -19.69 -18.40
CA GLU A 418 -17.60 -19.58 -17.27
C GLU A 418 -17.04 -20.22 -16.01
N ASP A 419 -16.22 -21.28 -16.17
CA ASP A 419 -15.57 -22.01 -15.07
C ASP A 419 -14.59 -21.14 -14.28
N LEU A 420 -13.86 -20.25 -14.97
CA LEU A 420 -12.82 -19.41 -14.37
C LEU A 420 -13.35 -18.09 -13.79
N GLU A 421 -14.58 -17.70 -14.12
CA GLU A 421 -15.11 -16.37 -13.87
C GLU A 421 -15.31 -16.07 -12.36
N ASP A 422 -15.84 -17.04 -11.61
CA ASP A 422 -16.04 -16.93 -10.17
C ASP A 422 -14.71 -16.98 -9.42
N SER A 423 -13.84 -17.93 -9.80
CA SER A 423 -12.48 -18.07 -9.23
C SER A 423 -11.63 -16.80 -9.45
N MET A 424 -11.82 -16.12 -10.58
CA MET A 424 -11.19 -14.82 -10.84
C MET A 424 -11.70 -13.74 -9.88
N THR A 425 -13.00 -13.69 -9.62
CA THR A 425 -13.60 -12.73 -8.66
C THR A 425 -13.04 -12.96 -7.25
N ASP A 426 -12.96 -14.22 -6.82
CA ASP A 426 -12.39 -14.59 -5.52
C ASP A 426 -10.91 -14.26 -5.41
N ALA A 427 -10.13 -14.48 -6.48
CA ALA A 427 -8.72 -14.12 -6.52
C ALA A 427 -8.50 -12.60 -6.46
N LEU A 428 -9.37 -11.81 -7.10
CA LEU A 428 -9.37 -10.35 -7.00
C LEU A 428 -9.67 -9.92 -5.57
N ILE A 429 -10.78 -10.35 -4.97
CA ILE A 429 -11.23 -9.90 -3.65
C ILE A 429 -10.16 -10.20 -2.58
N ASN A 430 -9.60 -11.42 -2.59
CA ASN A 430 -8.64 -11.91 -1.59
C ASN A 430 -7.17 -11.53 -1.85
N ASP A 431 -6.88 -10.59 -2.76
CA ASP A 431 -5.53 -10.07 -3.05
C ASP A 431 -4.51 -11.14 -3.49
N LYS A 432 -4.90 -11.99 -4.46
CA LYS A 432 -4.07 -13.10 -4.97
C LYS A 432 -3.54 -12.84 -6.40
N PRO A 433 -2.52 -11.97 -6.58
CA PRO A 433 -2.04 -11.53 -7.90
C PRO A 433 -1.50 -12.66 -8.79
N GLN A 434 -0.91 -13.67 -8.19
CA GLN A 434 -0.33 -14.79 -8.94
C GLN A 434 -1.40 -15.67 -9.60
N PHE A 435 -2.55 -15.88 -8.95
CA PHE A 435 -3.70 -16.56 -9.56
C PHE A 435 -4.31 -15.73 -10.68
N VAL A 436 -4.46 -14.42 -10.47
CA VAL A 436 -4.95 -13.50 -11.50
C VAL A 436 -4.06 -13.56 -12.75
N ARG A 437 -2.74 -13.58 -12.57
CA ARG A 437 -1.77 -13.77 -13.65
C ARG A 437 -1.95 -15.13 -14.33
N LEU A 438 -2.05 -16.22 -13.56
CA LEU A 438 -2.26 -17.57 -14.09
C LEU A 438 -3.54 -17.68 -14.94
N PHE A 439 -4.65 -17.07 -14.51
CA PHE A 439 -5.90 -17.09 -15.27
C PHE A 439 -5.81 -16.29 -16.57
N THR A 440 -5.11 -15.15 -16.55
CA THR A 440 -4.91 -14.34 -17.76
C THR A 440 -3.96 -15.01 -18.76
N GLU A 441 -2.95 -15.75 -18.28
CA GLU A 441 -2.04 -16.53 -19.13
C GLU A 441 -2.76 -17.75 -19.77
N ASN A 442 -3.76 -18.31 -19.09
CA ASN A 442 -4.51 -19.49 -19.55
C ASN A 442 -5.87 -19.18 -20.22
N GLY A 443 -6.04 -17.96 -20.77
CA GLY A 443 -7.15 -17.66 -21.70
C GLY A 443 -8.33 -16.87 -21.14
N LEU A 444 -8.32 -16.42 -19.88
CA LEU A 444 -9.35 -15.51 -19.37
C LEU A 444 -9.13 -14.09 -19.90
N ASN A 445 -9.99 -13.64 -20.82
CA ASN A 445 -9.95 -12.28 -21.35
C ASN A 445 -10.63 -11.29 -20.40
N ILE A 446 -9.85 -10.37 -19.81
CA ILE A 446 -10.38 -9.36 -18.89
C ILE A 446 -11.40 -8.41 -19.56
N LEU A 447 -11.30 -8.22 -20.88
CA LEU A 447 -12.18 -7.31 -21.63
C LEU A 447 -13.61 -7.81 -21.66
N ASP A 448 -13.78 -9.14 -21.70
CA ASP A 448 -15.08 -9.79 -21.66
C ASP A 448 -15.58 -9.90 -20.21
N TYR A 449 -14.66 -10.12 -19.26
CA TYR A 449 -14.96 -10.28 -17.83
C TYR A 449 -15.44 -9.00 -17.15
N LEU A 450 -14.79 -7.87 -17.40
CA LEU A 450 -15.05 -6.67 -16.61
C LEU A 450 -16.24 -5.86 -17.16
N THR A 451 -17.44 -6.23 -16.72
CA THR A 451 -18.63 -5.39 -16.86
C THR A 451 -18.66 -4.28 -15.83
N TYR A 452 -19.45 -3.24 -16.09
CA TYR A 452 -19.61 -2.20 -15.09
C TYR A 452 -20.31 -2.71 -13.82
N GLY A 453 -21.22 -3.67 -13.89
CA GLY A 453 -21.83 -4.31 -12.71
C GLY A 453 -20.80 -5.02 -11.82
N ARG A 454 -19.91 -5.83 -12.41
CA ARG A 454 -18.84 -6.52 -11.67
C ARG A 454 -17.86 -5.56 -11.00
N LEU A 455 -17.44 -4.50 -11.72
CA LEU A 455 -16.58 -3.46 -11.12
C LEU A 455 -17.26 -2.76 -9.94
N GLU A 456 -18.58 -2.56 -10.00
CA GLU A 456 -19.34 -2.04 -8.86
C GLU A 456 -19.28 -3.02 -7.68
N SER A 457 -19.48 -4.33 -7.91
CA SER A 457 -19.32 -5.37 -6.88
C SER A 457 -17.94 -5.36 -6.22
N LEU A 458 -16.87 -5.19 -7.01
CA LEU A 458 -15.49 -5.10 -6.49
C LEU A 458 -15.25 -3.87 -5.59
N TYR A 459 -15.95 -2.75 -5.85
CA TYR A 459 -15.90 -1.59 -4.94
C TYR A 459 -16.78 -1.78 -3.70
N HIS A 460 -17.77 -2.67 -3.74
CA HIS A 460 -18.56 -3.04 -2.56
C HIS A 460 -17.82 -4.02 -1.65
N SER A 461 -16.96 -4.88 -2.20
CA SER A 461 -16.19 -5.87 -1.43
C SER A 461 -14.97 -5.28 -0.69
N VAL A 462 -14.87 -3.96 -0.56
CA VAL A 462 -13.78 -3.28 0.12
C VAL A 462 -14.00 -3.35 1.64
N ALA A 463 -12.97 -3.72 2.41
CA ALA A 463 -13.09 -3.88 3.85
C ALA A 463 -13.48 -2.57 4.58
N ASP A 464 -14.36 -2.69 5.57
CA ASP A 464 -15.00 -1.59 6.31
C ASP A 464 -14.00 -0.66 7.05
N GLY A 465 -12.77 -1.12 7.31
CA GLY A 465 -11.73 -0.35 8.00
C GLY A 465 -10.81 0.48 7.09
N THR A 466 -10.95 0.39 5.76
CA THR A 466 -10.04 1.08 4.83
C THR A 466 -10.39 2.56 4.61
N LEU A 467 -9.39 3.39 4.32
CA LEU A 467 -9.60 4.80 3.97
C LEU A 467 -10.56 4.97 2.79
N LEU A 468 -10.47 4.10 1.78
CA LEU A 468 -11.36 4.11 0.62
C LEU A 468 -12.83 3.93 1.04
N TYR A 469 -13.11 2.99 1.95
CA TYR A 469 -14.46 2.78 2.47
C TYR A 469 -14.98 4.02 3.19
N HIS A 470 -14.16 4.65 4.04
CA HIS A 470 -14.52 5.91 4.72
C HIS A 470 -14.80 7.05 3.73
N LEU A 471 -13.99 7.21 2.68
CA LEU A 471 -14.19 8.23 1.65
C LEU A 471 -15.47 7.98 0.83
N LEU A 472 -15.73 6.73 0.45
CA LEU A 472 -16.96 6.34 -0.24
C LEU A 472 -18.19 6.60 0.63
N LYS A 473 -18.15 6.20 1.91
CA LYS A 473 -19.23 6.42 2.87
C LYS A 473 -19.50 7.90 3.12
N ARG A 474 -18.45 8.72 3.27
CA ARG A 474 -18.58 10.18 3.43
C ARG A 474 -19.31 10.82 2.26
N HIS A 475 -18.91 10.52 1.03
CA HIS A 475 -19.58 11.08 -0.15
C HIS A 475 -20.98 10.50 -0.37
N LEU A 476 -21.25 9.28 0.07
CA LEU A 476 -22.59 8.72 0.09
C LEU A 476 -23.47 9.47 1.11
N MET A 477 -22.95 9.79 2.29
CA MET A 477 -23.65 10.59 3.31
C MET A 477 -23.90 12.05 2.87
N GLU A 478 -22.92 12.71 2.24
CA GLU A 478 -23.10 14.06 1.66
C GLU A 478 -24.21 14.10 0.60
N ARG A 479 -24.50 12.97 -0.06
CA ARG A 479 -25.65 12.85 -0.98
C ARG A 479 -26.98 12.68 -0.26
N VAL A 480 -27.00 11.83 0.76
CA VAL A 480 -28.22 11.55 1.54
C VAL A 480 -28.62 12.77 2.37
N GLY A 481 -27.67 13.53 2.92
CA GLY A 481 -27.94 14.76 3.69
C GLY A 481 -28.65 15.88 2.93
N ILE A 482 -28.76 15.80 1.60
CA ILE A 482 -29.52 16.75 0.77
C ILE A 482 -31.00 16.34 0.62
N PHE A 483 -31.39 15.11 1.03
CA PHE A 483 -32.76 14.61 0.91
C PHE A 483 -33.24 13.87 2.18
N THR A 484 -34.40 14.30 2.68
CA THR A 484 -35.09 13.80 3.88
C THR A 484 -35.24 12.27 3.95
N THR A 485 -34.92 11.74 5.13
CA THR A 485 -35.46 10.54 5.81
C THR A 485 -36.28 9.55 4.98
N SER A 486 -35.58 8.54 4.43
CA SER A 486 -36.11 7.17 4.39
C SER A 486 -34.92 6.20 4.42
N TYR A 487 -34.80 5.45 5.51
CA TYR A 487 -33.84 4.36 5.67
C TYR A 487 -34.13 3.28 4.63
N GLN A 488 -33.38 3.28 3.53
CA GLN A 488 -33.12 2.07 2.76
C GLN A 488 -31.64 2.04 2.39
N GLN A 489 -30.98 1.06 2.97
CA GLN A 489 -29.60 0.64 2.74
C GLN A 489 -29.50 0.23 1.26
N GLY A 490 -28.79 0.98 0.41
CA GLY A 490 -28.79 0.69 -1.02
C GLY A 490 -27.75 1.43 -1.86
N SER A 491 -26.73 0.66 -2.29
CA SER A 491 -25.80 0.87 -3.40
C SER A 491 -24.77 2.01 -3.26
N THR A 492 -23.50 1.63 -3.04
CA THR A 492 -22.34 2.48 -3.39
C THR A 492 -22.24 2.56 -4.91
N SER A 493 -22.98 3.49 -5.50
CA SER A 493 -22.93 3.73 -6.93
C SER A 493 -21.55 4.23 -7.39
N LYS A 494 -21.15 3.86 -8.62
CA LYS A 494 -19.96 4.38 -9.33
C LYS A 494 -19.83 5.90 -9.37
N VAL A 495 -20.93 6.62 -9.23
CA VAL A 495 -20.90 8.08 -9.11
C VAL A 495 -20.12 8.47 -7.85
N GLY A 496 -20.19 7.69 -6.76
CA GLY A 496 -19.40 7.88 -5.54
C GLY A 496 -17.91 7.69 -5.79
N VAL A 497 -17.53 6.61 -6.48
CA VAL A 497 -16.14 6.36 -6.92
C VAL A 497 -15.63 7.47 -7.83
N SER A 498 -16.43 7.92 -8.78
CA SER A 498 -16.09 9.04 -9.67
C SER A 498 -15.84 10.34 -8.90
N SER A 499 -16.67 10.64 -7.88
CA SER A 499 -16.45 11.79 -7.00
C SER A 499 -15.18 11.66 -6.15
N VAL A 500 -14.88 10.46 -5.63
CA VAL A 500 -13.61 10.19 -4.91
C VAL A 500 -12.42 10.39 -5.85
N LEU A 501 -12.49 9.89 -7.08
CA LEU A 501 -11.44 10.09 -8.07
C LEU A 501 -11.31 11.56 -8.48
N GLU A 502 -12.40 12.30 -8.57
CA GLU A 502 -12.37 13.74 -8.83
C GLU A 502 -11.72 14.51 -7.67
N LEU A 503 -11.97 14.10 -6.42
CA LEU A 503 -11.29 14.66 -5.24
C LEU A 503 -9.77 14.40 -5.29
N LEU A 504 -9.36 13.18 -5.65
CA LEU A 504 -7.95 12.77 -5.67
C LEU A 504 -7.19 13.30 -6.91
N MET A 505 -7.85 13.38 -8.06
CA MET A 505 -7.26 13.80 -9.33
C MET A 505 -7.41 15.32 -9.58
N GLY A 506 -8.28 16.01 -8.84
CA GLY A 506 -8.59 17.43 -9.02
C GLY A 506 -9.10 17.77 -10.43
N ASP A 507 -8.95 19.04 -10.82
CA ASP A 507 -9.41 19.56 -12.13
C ASP A 507 -8.55 19.11 -13.33
N VAL A 508 -7.59 18.20 -13.11
CA VAL A 508 -6.65 17.76 -14.15
C VAL A 508 -7.37 16.84 -15.14
N CYS A 509 -8.17 15.90 -14.66
CA CYS A 509 -8.90 14.95 -15.49
C CYS A 509 -10.37 15.35 -15.63
N LYS A 510 -10.97 15.01 -16.78
CA LYS A 510 -12.43 14.90 -16.82
C LYS A 510 -12.90 13.81 -15.83
N PRO A 511 -14.09 13.98 -15.21
CA PRO A 511 -14.61 12.99 -14.27
C PRO A 511 -14.72 11.59 -14.90
N PHE A 512 -14.09 10.61 -14.26
CA PHE A 512 -14.11 9.22 -14.72
C PHE A 512 -15.53 8.65 -14.70
N TYR A 513 -15.86 7.78 -15.66
CA TYR A 513 -17.16 7.08 -15.77
C TYR A 513 -18.38 7.95 -16.10
N TYR A 514 -18.24 9.28 -16.27
CA TYR A 514 -19.37 10.14 -16.68
C TYR A 514 -19.86 9.82 -18.10
N ASP A 515 -18.94 9.46 -18.99
CA ASP A 515 -19.23 9.04 -20.37
C ASP A 515 -20.09 7.76 -20.38
N ALA A 516 -19.77 6.80 -19.51
CA ALA A 516 -20.53 5.56 -19.34
C ALA A 516 -21.96 5.80 -18.82
N LEU A 517 -22.13 6.86 -18.02
CA LEU A 517 -23.41 7.29 -17.45
C LEU A 517 -24.18 8.27 -18.35
N GLY A 518 -23.62 8.69 -19.50
CA GLY A 518 -24.24 9.66 -20.41
C GLY A 518 -24.33 11.10 -19.86
N LEU A 519 -23.42 11.49 -18.95
CA LEU A 519 -23.47 12.76 -18.21
C LEU A 519 -22.60 13.88 -18.82
N GLU A 520 -21.89 13.63 -19.92
CA GLU A 520 -20.89 14.55 -20.53
C GLU A 520 -21.38 15.98 -20.80
N GLN A 521 -22.66 16.16 -21.14
CA GLN A 521 -23.20 17.46 -21.54
C GLN A 521 -23.58 18.37 -20.35
N ILE A 522 -23.44 17.90 -19.11
CA ILE A 522 -23.93 18.62 -17.94
C ILE A 522 -22.78 19.38 -17.27
N THR A 523 -22.77 20.69 -17.44
CA THR A 523 -21.73 21.58 -16.90
C THR A 523 -21.83 21.81 -15.38
N SER A 524 -22.97 21.49 -14.76
CA SER A 524 -23.19 21.70 -13.32
C SER A 524 -23.11 20.38 -12.55
N LYS A 525 -22.15 20.28 -11.61
CA LYS A 525 -21.97 19.12 -10.70
C LYS A 525 -23.28 18.71 -10.03
N ARG A 526 -24.07 19.69 -9.54
CA ARG A 526 -25.38 19.44 -8.91
C ARG A 526 -26.41 18.82 -9.87
N ARG A 527 -26.44 19.25 -11.14
CA ARG A 527 -27.37 18.67 -12.14
C ARG A 527 -26.94 17.28 -12.58
N ALA A 528 -25.63 17.04 -12.70
CA ALA A 528 -25.09 15.72 -13.03
C ALA A 528 -25.42 14.71 -11.93
N LEU A 529 -25.22 15.08 -10.66
CA LEU A 529 -25.56 14.26 -9.51
C LEU A 529 -27.06 13.91 -9.46
N ARG A 530 -27.95 14.85 -9.78
CA ARG A 530 -29.41 14.64 -9.83
C ARG A 530 -29.85 13.68 -10.93
N ARG A 531 -29.25 13.75 -12.13
CA ARG A 531 -29.58 12.78 -13.20
C ARG A 531 -29.02 11.40 -12.88
N ALA A 532 -27.82 11.34 -12.31
CA ALA A 532 -27.20 10.09 -11.90
C ALA A 532 -28.02 9.39 -10.80
N SER A 533 -28.50 10.13 -9.78
CA SER A 533 -29.36 9.55 -8.73
C SER A 533 -30.71 9.06 -9.27
N LYS A 534 -31.26 9.71 -10.30
CA LYS A 534 -32.48 9.25 -10.97
C LYS A 534 -32.27 7.96 -11.77
N LEU A 535 -31.11 7.82 -12.43
CA LEU A 535 -30.74 6.60 -13.17
C LEU A 535 -30.56 5.41 -12.22
N LEU A 536 -29.94 5.63 -11.06
CA LEU A 536 -29.64 4.57 -10.09
C LEU A 536 -30.86 4.00 -9.35
N ARG A 537 -32.01 4.67 -9.41
CA ARG A 537 -33.27 4.20 -8.80
C ARG A 537 -34.06 3.23 -9.70
N GLY A 538 -33.66 3.05 -10.97
CA GLY A 538 -34.30 2.10 -11.90
C GLY A 538 -33.35 1.01 -12.38
N ASP A 539 -33.84 0.09 -13.22
CA ASP A 539 -33.01 -0.95 -13.84
C ASP A 539 -31.91 -0.33 -14.72
N CYS A 540 -30.69 -0.48 -14.24
CA CYS A 540 -29.53 0.23 -14.78
C CYS A 540 -28.89 -0.56 -15.94
N LEU A 541 -29.35 -0.30 -17.17
CA LEU A 541 -28.77 -0.87 -18.41
C LEU A 541 -27.25 -0.63 -18.56
N TYR A 542 -26.66 0.31 -17.82
CA TYR A 542 -25.21 0.52 -17.84
C TYR A 542 -24.43 -0.64 -17.19
N ARG A 543 -25.03 -1.43 -16.27
CA ARG A 543 -24.33 -2.48 -15.52
C ARG A 543 -23.88 -3.63 -16.42
N GLU A 544 -24.66 -3.95 -17.44
CA GLU A 544 -24.35 -4.98 -18.44
C GLU A 544 -23.33 -4.50 -19.49
N ARG A 545 -23.09 -3.19 -19.55
CA ARG A 545 -22.15 -2.60 -20.52
C ARG A 545 -20.71 -2.92 -20.13
N ARG A 546 -19.90 -3.29 -21.12
CA ARG A 546 -18.47 -3.57 -20.95
C ARG A 546 -17.70 -2.30 -20.59
N CYS A 547 -16.67 -2.45 -19.76
CA CYS A 547 -15.79 -1.35 -19.44
C CYS A 547 -14.89 -0.98 -20.63
N LEU A 548 -14.81 0.30 -20.98
CA LEU A 548 -13.96 0.79 -22.09
C LEU A 548 -12.47 0.52 -21.85
N PHE A 549 -12.00 0.66 -20.61
CA PHE A 549 -10.60 0.49 -20.22
C PHE A 549 -10.52 -0.38 -18.95
N PRO A 550 -10.61 -1.71 -19.07
CA PRO A 550 -10.74 -2.59 -17.91
C PRO A 550 -9.47 -2.67 -17.07
N TRP A 551 -8.30 -2.81 -17.69
CA TRP A 551 -7.02 -2.82 -16.98
C TRP A 551 -6.77 -1.53 -16.19
N ALA A 552 -7.07 -0.37 -16.78
CA ALA A 552 -6.94 0.91 -16.09
C ALA A 552 -7.92 1.02 -14.90
N SER A 553 -9.14 0.50 -15.04
CA SER A 553 -10.15 0.50 -13.97
C SER A 553 -9.75 -0.41 -12.81
N LEU A 554 -9.22 -1.61 -13.09
CA LEU A 554 -8.68 -2.54 -12.08
C LEU A 554 -7.42 -1.99 -11.42
N PHE A 555 -6.55 -1.33 -12.20
CA PHE A 555 -5.39 -0.62 -11.67
C PHE A 555 -5.81 0.46 -10.66
N ILE A 556 -6.78 1.32 -11.01
CA ILE A 556 -7.31 2.33 -10.09
C ILE A 556 -7.89 1.67 -8.82
N TRP A 557 -8.68 0.60 -8.98
CA TRP A 557 -9.26 -0.14 -7.85
C TRP A 557 -8.19 -0.73 -6.91
N ALA A 558 -7.10 -1.27 -7.45
CA ALA A 558 -5.99 -1.82 -6.66
C ALA A 558 -5.16 -0.71 -5.97
N VAL A 559 -4.89 0.39 -6.67
CA VAL A 559 -4.15 1.55 -6.14
C VAL A 559 -4.91 2.21 -4.99
N LEU A 560 -6.23 2.39 -5.12
CA LEU A 560 -7.06 2.99 -4.06
C LEU A 560 -7.09 2.16 -2.76
N GLN A 561 -6.85 0.85 -2.84
CA GLN A 561 -6.77 -0.05 -1.68
C GLN A 561 -5.34 -0.30 -1.18
N ASN A 562 -4.34 0.37 -1.76
CA ASN A 562 -2.92 0.17 -1.43
C ASN A 562 -2.42 -1.29 -1.63
N ARG A 563 -2.98 -2.01 -2.62
CA ARG A 563 -2.57 -3.38 -2.96
C ARG A 563 -1.37 -3.36 -3.92
N SER A 564 -0.15 -3.36 -3.37
CA SER A 564 1.09 -3.10 -4.12
C SER A 564 1.31 -4.08 -5.29
N ASN A 565 1.29 -5.39 -5.03
CA ASN A 565 1.57 -6.43 -6.04
C ASN A 565 0.50 -6.50 -7.13
N MET A 566 -0.77 -6.34 -6.76
CA MET A 566 -1.89 -6.27 -7.71
C MET A 566 -1.81 -5.02 -8.58
N ALA A 567 -1.53 -3.86 -7.99
CA ALA A 567 -1.38 -2.62 -8.72
C ALA A 567 -0.22 -2.68 -9.71
N THR A 568 0.91 -3.29 -9.35
CA THR A 568 2.03 -3.48 -10.29
C THR A 568 1.65 -4.39 -11.45
N PHE A 569 0.96 -5.50 -11.19
CA PHE A 569 0.52 -6.40 -12.26
C PHE A 569 -0.49 -5.74 -13.21
N PHE A 570 -1.49 -5.03 -12.67
CA PHE A 570 -2.46 -4.33 -13.51
C PHE A 570 -1.85 -3.18 -14.30
N TRP A 571 -0.81 -2.54 -13.76
CA TRP A 571 -0.05 -1.55 -14.51
C TRP A 571 0.79 -2.18 -15.64
N GLU A 572 1.40 -3.35 -15.41
CA GLU A 572 2.11 -4.11 -16.44
C GLU A 572 1.18 -4.48 -17.61
N MET A 573 -0.09 -4.76 -17.32
CA MET A 573 -1.09 -5.08 -18.35
C MET A 573 -1.78 -3.83 -18.94
N ALA A 574 -1.81 -2.71 -18.23
CA ALA A 574 -2.43 -1.48 -18.70
C ALA A 574 -1.66 -0.86 -19.89
N GLY A 575 -2.43 -0.23 -20.78
CA GLY A 575 -1.89 0.69 -21.79
C GLY A 575 -1.44 2.02 -21.19
N GLU A 576 -0.76 2.84 -21.98
CA GLU A 576 -0.25 4.17 -21.58
C GLU A 576 0.61 4.09 -20.30
N SER A 577 1.69 3.32 -20.38
CA SER A 577 2.48 2.90 -19.22
C SER A 577 3.06 4.05 -18.42
N VAL A 578 3.58 5.09 -19.10
CA VAL A 578 4.14 6.27 -18.43
C VAL A 578 3.04 7.05 -17.71
N LEU A 579 1.91 7.30 -18.38
CA LEU A 579 0.83 8.11 -17.82
C LEU A 579 0.08 7.37 -16.71
N SER A 580 -0.14 6.06 -16.85
CA SER A 580 -0.77 5.23 -15.83
C SER A 580 0.07 5.17 -14.56
N ALA A 581 1.40 5.08 -14.69
CA ALA A 581 2.32 5.16 -13.53
C ALA A 581 2.23 6.53 -12.82
N LEU A 582 2.27 7.65 -13.57
CA LEU A 582 2.13 8.99 -12.99
C LEU A 582 0.76 9.19 -12.32
N SER A 583 -0.30 8.61 -12.89
CA SER A 583 -1.65 8.67 -12.32
C SER A 583 -1.74 7.87 -11.01
N GLY A 584 -1.15 6.67 -10.95
CA GLY A 584 -1.03 5.89 -9.71
C GLY A 584 -0.23 6.64 -8.64
N CYS A 585 0.89 7.25 -9.02
CA CYS A 585 1.70 8.10 -8.15
C CYS A 585 0.89 9.26 -7.54
N LYS A 586 0.09 9.96 -8.36
CA LYS A 586 -0.79 11.04 -7.91
C LYS A 586 -1.80 10.55 -6.88
N ILE A 587 -2.55 9.50 -7.22
CA ILE A 587 -3.61 8.95 -6.37
C ILE A 587 -3.03 8.58 -5.00
N LEU A 588 -1.91 7.86 -4.97
CA LEU A 588 -1.27 7.43 -3.72
C LEU A 588 -0.74 8.59 -2.88
N ARG A 589 -0.17 9.62 -3.51
CA ARG A 589 0.31 10.81 -2.78
C ARG A 589 -0.84 11.58 -2.14
N GLU A 590 -1.94 11.78 -2.84
CA GLU A 590 -3.11 12.44 -2.25
C GLU A 590 -3.77 11.58 -1.17
N LEU A 591 -3.89 10.26 -1.38
CA LEU A 591 -4.36 9.34 -0.34
C LEU A 591 -3.48 9.38 0.91
N SER A 592 -2.15 9.39 0.75
CA SER A 592 -1.20 9.46 1.87
C SER A 592 -1.32 10.74 2.70
N LYS A 593 -1.89 11.82 2.14
CA LYS A 593 -2.17 13.07 2.89
C LYS A 593 -3.43 12.95 3.74
N LEU A 594 -4.41 12.16 3.29
CA LEU A 594 -5.67 11.91 3.99
C LEU A 594 -5.55 10.79 5.04
N GLU A 595 -4.55 9.94 4.91
CA GLU A 595 -4.28 8.83 5.83
C GLU A 595 -3.72 9.31 7.18
N ILE A 596 -4.28 8.77 8.27
CA ILE A 596 -3.91 9.11 9.65
C ILE A 596 -2.87 8.13 10.17
N GLU A 597 -2.98 6.85 9.79
CA GLU A 597 -2.08 5.80 10.25
C GLU A 597 -0.71 5.87 9.55
N ASN A 598 0.37 5.87 10.33
CA ASN A 598 1.70 6.15 9.81
C ASN A 598 2.27 5.02 8.93
N GLU A 599 1.98 3.76 9.24
CA GLU A 599 2.50 2.61 8.48
C GLU A 599 1.86 2.51 7.08
N THR A 600 0.54 2.61 7.00
CA THR A 600 -0.20 2.64 5.74
C THR A 600 0.17 3.88 4.92
N LYS A 601 0.33 5.04 5.55
CA LYS A 601 0.84 6.25 4.90
C LYS A 601 2.24 6.10 4.33
N LEU A 602 3.15 5.42 5.03
CA LEU A 602 4.51 5.19 4.56
C LEU A 602 4.53 4.21 3.38
N SER A 603 3.78 3.11 3.47
CA SER A 603 3.64 2.15 2.36
C SER A 603 3.01 2.78 1.10
N MET A 604 2.01 3.65 1.25
CA MET A 604 1.45 4.42 0.12
C MET A 604 2.50 5.33 -0.54
N LYS A 605 3.35 5.99 0.26
CA LYS A 605 4.44 6.84 -0.25
C LYS A 605 5.51 6.04 -0.98
N GLU A 606 5.89 4.87 -0.45
CA GLU A 606 6.84 3.97 -1.10
C GLU A 606 6.29 3.44 -2.42
N LEU A 607 5.02 3.04 -2.45
CA LEU A 607 4.35 2.61 -3.67
C LEU A 607 4.24 3.75 -4.70
N ALA A 608 3.96 4.98 -4.25
CA ALA A 608 3.94 6.16 -5.11
C ALA A 608 5.32 6.44 -5.72
N GLN A 609 6.40 6.31 -4.92
CA GLN A 609 7.76 6.47 -5.40
C GLN A 609 8.14 5.37 -6.41
N ARG A 610 7.71 4.12 -6.16
CA ARG A 610 7.91 3.02 -7.09
C ARG A 610 7.27 3.30 -8.46
N PHE A 611 6.03 3.81 -8.49
CA PHE A 611 5.40 4.22 -9.75
C PHE A 611 6.09 5.42 -10.41
N GLU A 612 6.59 6.39 -9.66
CA GLU A 612 7.39 7.48 -10.23
C GLU A 612 8.67 6.97 -10.89
N ASN A 613 9.39 6.04 -10.25
CA ASN A 613 10.58 5.41 -10.80
C ASN A 613 10.25 4.62 -12.08
N LEU A 614 9.17 3.84 -12.08
CA LEU A 614 8.71 3.11 -13.28
C LEU A 614 8.37 4.07 -14.44
N ALA A 615 7.71 5.20 -14.15
CA ALA A 615 7.43 6.22 -15.17
C ALA A 615 8.73 6.83 -15.74
N HIS A 616 9.71 7.11 -14.88
CA HIS A 616 11.02 7.64 -15.26
C HIS A 616 11.79 6.64 -16.14
N ASP A 617 11.85 5.37 -15.74
CA ASP A 617 12.64 4.34 -16.41
C ASP A 617 12.06 3.95 -17.78
N ILE A 618 10.73 3.77 -17.88
CA ILE A 618 10.08 3.52 -19.17
C ILE A 618 10.27 4.71 -20.11
N PHE A 619 10.12 5.93 -19.60
CA PHE A 619 10.34 7.12 -20.42
C PHE A 619 11.79 7.22 -20.90
N SER A 620 12.76 6.83 -20.07
CA SER A 620 14.17 6.75 -20.44
C SER A 620 14.40 5.76 -21.59
N SER A 621 13.77 4.58 -21.54
CA SER A 621 13.79 3.60 -22.63
C SER A 621 13.20 4.19 -23.92
N CYS A 622 12.01 4.79 -23.83
CA CYS A 622 11.35 5.46 -24.96
C CYS A 622 12.22 6.59 -25.57
N TYR A 623 12.89 7.38 -24.73
CA TYR A 623 13.75 8.48 -25.17
C TYR A 623 15.02 7.98 -25.86
N ARG A 624 15.62 6.88 -25.38
CA ARG A 624 16.77 6.24 -26.01
C ARG A 624 16.43 5.62 -27.37
N SER A 625 15.20 5.15 -27.54
CA SER A 625 14.70 4.58 -28.79
C SER A 625 14.44 5.65 -29.86
N ASP A 626 13.65 6.68 -29.53
CA ASP A 626 13.34 7.79 -30.46
C ASP A 626 13.00 9.09 -29.69
N GLU A 627 13.86 10.10 -29.83
CA GLU A 627 13.66 11.44 -29.23
C GLU A 627 12.37 12.12 -29.74
N SER A 628 12.05 11.99 -31.02
CA SER A 628 10.91 12.70 -31.63
C SER A 628 9.56 12.10 -31.20
N ARG A 629 9.47 10.77 -31.14
CA ARG A 629 8.27 10.06 -30.67
C ARG A 629 8.08 10.21 -29.18
N SER A 630 9.14 10.18 -28.38
CA SER A 630 9.07 10.41 -26.93
C SER A 630 8.59 11.83 -26.58
N PHE A 631 8.95 12.85 -27.36
CA PHE A 631 8.37 14.19 -27.20
C PHE A 631 6.87 14.22 -27.50
N THR A 632 6.46 13.53 -28.55
CA THR A 632 5.05 13.40 -28.93
C THR A 632 4.24 12.70 -27.82
N LEU A 633 4.84 11.70 -27.16
CA LEU A 633 4.25 10.99 -26.02
C LEU A 633 3.95 11.94 -24.84
N LEU A 634 4.88 12.85 -24.50
CA LEU A 634 4.72 13.77 -23.36
C LEU A 634 3.57 14.78 -23.52
N ILE A 635 3.29 15.22 -24.75
CA ILE A 635 2.30 16.26 -25.07
C ILE A 635 0.95 15.70 -25.56
N ARG A 636 0.85 14.39 -25.77
CA ARG A 636 -0.38 13.75 -26.26
C ARG A 636 -1.48 13.78 -25.20
N GLN A 637 -2.72 14.02 -25.63
CA GLN A 637 -3.90 13.80 -24.78
C GLN A 637 -4.28 12.32 -24.73
N SER A 638 -4.44 11.81 -23.50
CA SER A 638 -4.95 10.48 -23.25
C SER A 638 -6.48 10.42 -23.24
N PRO A 639 -7.11 9.49 -23.99
CA PRO A 639 -8.52 9.19 -23.81
C PRO A 639 -8.81 8.35 -22.56
N VAL A 640 -7.82 7.60 -22.03
CA VAL A 640 -7.97 6.75 -20.84
C VAL A 640 -8.07 7.60 -19.57
N TRP A 641 -7.20 8.61 -19.46
CA TRP A 641 -7.04 9.47 -18.29
C TRP A 641 -7.68 10.85 -18.51
N GLY A 642 -8.92 10.88 -19.00
CA GLY A 642 -9.76 12.08 -19.01
C GLY A 642 -9.26 13.27 -19.84
N GLY A 643 -8.45 13.04 -20.89
CA GLY A 643 -7.93 14.08 -21.78
C GLY A 643 -6.62 14.73 -21.33
N THR A 644 -5.95 14.17 -20.32
CA THR A 644 -4.71 14.73 -19.74
C THR A 644 -3.47 14.40 -20.55
N THR A 645 -2.41 15.19 -20.34
CA THR A 645 -1.06 14.91 -20.86
C THR A 645 -0.13 14.42 -19.75
N CYS A 646 0.96 13.73 -20.11
CA CYS A 646 1.96 13.25 -19.14
C CYS A 646 2.57 14.40 -18.33
N LEU A 647 2.80 15.56 -18.96
CA LEU A 647 3.34 16.74 -18.29
C LEU A 647 2.34 17.32 -17.26
N GLN A 648 1.06 17.42 -17.62
CA GLN A 648 0.03 17.90 -16.69
C GLN A 648 -0.15 16.94 -15.52
N MET A 649 -0.20 15.63 -15.79
CA MET A 649 -0.33 14.61 -14.76
C MET A 649 0.88 14.62 -13.82
N GLY A 650 2.09 14.60 -14.37
CA GLY A 650 3.33 14.62 -13.60
C GLY A 650 3.45 15.84 -12.69
N MET A 651 3.09 17.04 -13.17
CA MET A 651 3.12 18.24 -12.35
C MET A 651 2.12 18.15 -11.20
N SER A 652 0.92 17.69 -11.50
CA SER A 652 -0.12 17.53 -10.49
C SER A 652 0.15 16.42 -9.49
N ALA A 653 1.01 15.45 -9.83
CA ALA A 653 1.50 14.40 -8.95
C ALA A 653 2.72 14.84 -8.12
N ASP A 654 3.30 16.03 -8.37
CA ASP A 654 4.60 16.48 -7.83
C ASP A 654 5.74 15.49 -8.18
N ALA A 655 5.73 14.94 -9.39
CA ALA A 655 6.68 13.90 -9.85
C ALA A 655 8.07 14.50 -10.21
N ARG A 656 8.81 14.94 -9.20
CA ARG A 656 10.10 15.64 -9.32
C ARG A 656 11.17 14.83 -10.06
N LEU A 657 11.28 13.52 -9.79
CA LEU A 657 12.25 12.64 -10.45
C LEU A 657 11.92 12.51 -11.95
N PHE A 658 10.65 12.40 -12.29
CA PHE A 658 10.21 12.36 -13.69
C PHE A 658 10.59 13.65 -14.44
N PHE A 659 10.36 14.83 -13.85
CA PHE A 659 10.75 16.10 -14.47
C PHE A 659 12.26 16.32 -14.55
N SER A 660 13.03 15.68 -13.67
CA SER A 660 14.49 15.78 -13.69
C SER A 660 15.14 15.03 -14.85
N HIS A 661 14.40 14.14 -15.52
CA HIS A 661 14.88 13.37 -16.66
C HIS A 661 15.31 14.27 -17.84
N ASP A 662 16.46 13.95 -18.43
CA ASP A 662 17.07 14.75 -19.49
C ASP A 662 16.18 14.91 -20.73
N GLY A 663 15.40 13.88 -21.09
CA GLY A 663 14.44 13.95 -22.19
C GLY A 663 13.29 14.95 -21.95
N VAL A 664 12.78 15.05 -20.71
CA VAL A 664 11.75 16.04 -20.35
C VAL A 664 12.35 17.45 -20.39
N GLN A 665 13.57 17.60 -19.87
CA GLN A 665 14.32 18.86 -19.92
C GLN A 665 14.71 19.27 -21.35
N SER A 666 14.99 18.31 -22.24
CA SER A 666 15.24 18.51 -23.68
C SER A 666 14.00 19.07 -24.37
N LEU A 667 12.82 18.46 -24.11
CA LEU A 667 11.53 18.96 -24.60
C LEU A 667 11.24 20.38 -24.07
N LEU A 668 11.41 20.62 -22.77
CA LEU A 668 11.22 21.95 -22.19
C LEU A 668 12.16 22.99 -22.78
N SER A 669 13.40 22.62 -23.08
CA SER A 669 14.34 23.48 -23.79
C SER A 669 13.88 23.74 -25.22
N GLN A 670 13.31 22.75 -25.91
CA GLN A 670 12.73 22.94 -27.24
C GLN A 670 11.55 23.91 -27.21
N ILE A 671 10.64 23.76 -26.25
CA ILE A 671 9.50 24.65 -26.09
C ILE A 671 9.98 26.07 -25.74
N TRP A 672 11.03 26.19 -24.92
CA TRP A 672 11.63 27.47 -24.56
C TRP A 672 12.23 28.24 -25.74
N TRP A 673 12.97 27.56 -26.61
CA TRP A 673 13.55 28.14 -27.83
C TRP A 673 12.54 28.30 -28.98
N GLY A 674 11.41 27.58 -28.93
CA GLY A 674 10.35 27.64 -29.94
C GLY A 674 10.85 27.18 -31.31
N ASP A 675 10.59 27.99 -32.34
CA ASP A 675 11.01 27.71 -33.72
C ASP A 675 12.51 27.98 -33.98
N MET A 676 13.25 28.46 -32.97
CA MET A 676 14.68 28.75 -33.06
C MET A 676 15.55 27.53 -32.70
N LYS A 677 16.73 27.42 -33.31
CA LYS A 677 17.66 26.33 -32.98
C LYS A 677 18.30 26.55 -31.61
N ARG A 678 18.47 25.48 -30.82
CA ARG A 678 19.03 25.51 -29.45
C ARG A 678 20.48 26.02 -29.36
N SER A 679 21.22 26.03 -30.47
CA SER A 679 22.65 26.42 -30.51
C SER A 679 22.86 27.94 -30.64
N THR A 680 21.80 28.75 -30.63
CA THR A 680 21.95 30.21 -30.69
C THR A 680 22.40 30.77 -29.35
N GLU A 681 23.52 31.50 -29.36
CA GLU A 681 24.07 32.14 -28.16
C GLU A 681 23.25 33.36 -27.75
N VAL A 682 23.20 33.65 -26.44
CA VAL A 682 22.34 34.72 -25.88
C VAL A 682 22.71 36.11 -26.39
N TRP A 683 23.99 36.39 -26.65
CA TRP A 683 24.41 37.70 -27.19
C TRP A 683 23.84 37.98 -28.59
N LYS A 684 23.65 36.94 -29.41
CA LYS A 684 23.00 37.04 -30.73
C LYS A 684 21.54 37.46 -30.57
N LEU A 685 20.87 36.97 -29.53
CA LEU A 685 19.49 37.39 -29.18
C LEU A 685 19.45 38.84 -28.71
N LEU A 686 20.37 39.26 -27.84
CA LEU A 686 20.46 40.64 -27.36
C LEU A 686 20.66 41.61 -28.52
N LEU A 687 21.60 41.30 -29.42
CA LEU A 687 21.89 42.13 -30.59
C LEU A 687 20.68 42.24 -31.53
N THR A 688 19.99 41.12 -31.78
CA THR A 688 18.79 41.10 -32.64
C THR A 688 17.55 41.70 -31.98
N PHE A 689 17.48 41.72 -30.65
CA PHE A 689 16.42 42.40 -29.89
C PHE A 689 16.51 43.92 -30.07
N PHE A 690 17.71 44.51 -29.94
CA PHE A 690 17.91 45.95 -30.15
C PHE A 690 17.92 46.34 -31.64
N CYS A 691 18.35 45.44 -32.53
CA CYS A 691 18.34 45.66 -33.97
C CYS A 691 17.50 44.58 -34.68
N PRO A 692 16.16 44.74 -34.74
CA PRO A 692 15.26 43.72 -35.30
C PRO A 692 15.51 43.38 -36.79
N VAL A 693 16.15 44.28 -37.54
CA VAL A 693 16.55 44.05 -38.95
C VAL A 693 17.50 42.86 -39.07
N LEU A 694 18.32 42.59 -38.04
CA LEU A 694 19.26 41.45 -38.03
C LEU A 694 18.55 40.09 -37.99
N CYS A 695 17.27 40.02 -37.61
CA CYS A 695 16.48 38.78 -37.64
C CYS A 695 16.35 38.18 -39.07
N TYR A 696 16.49 39.01 -40.10
CA TYR A 696 16.43 38.58 -41.49
C TYR A 696 17.76 38.04 -42.04
N THR A 697 18.87 38.29 -41.33
CA THR A 697 20.18 37.76 -41.69
C THR A 697 20.34 36.28 -41.28
N ASN A 698 21.44 35.64 -41.68
CA ASN A 698 21.77 34.26 -41.27
C ASN A 698 22.35 34.17 -39.84
N LEU A 699 22.30 35.25 -39.05
CA LEU A 699 22.83 35.30 -37.68
C LEU A 699 22.03 34.42 -36.71
N ILE A 700 20.73 34.22 -36.98
CA ILE A 700 19.86 33.30 -36.24
C ILE A 700 19.45 32.14 -37.15
N SER A 701 19.67 30.91 -36.67
CA SER A 701 19.17 29.71 -37.35
C SER A 701 17.79 29.34 -36.83
N PHE A 702 16.83 29.24 -37.74
CA PHE A 702 15.46 28.81 -37.48
C PHE A 702 15.28 27.37 -37.95
N ARG A 703 14.45 26.61 -37.24
CA ARG A 703 14.09 25.26 -37.66
C ARG A 703 13.12 25.36 -38.84
N LEU A 704 13.50 24.78 -39.98
CA LEU A 704 12.60 24.69 -41.13
C LEU A 704 11.46 23.72 -40.78
N ILE A 705 10.21 24.16 -40.97
CA ILE A 705 9.00 23.32 -40.87
C ILE A 705 9.12 22.06 -41.78
N ALA A 706 10.03 22.08 -42.77
CA ALA A 706 10.37 20.95 -43.63
C ALA A 706 10.87 19.69 -42.88
N GLU A 707 11.54 19.80 -41.73
CA GLU A 707 11.96 18.61 -40.97
C GLU A 707 10.77 17.82 -40.39
N MET A 708 9.63 18.47 -40.17
CA MET A 708 8.41 17.79 -39.73
C MET A 708 7.70 17.05 -40.89
N ILE A 709 8.04 17.38 -42.14
CA ILE A 709 7.45 16.81 -43.37
C ILE A 709 8.33 15.68 -43.94
N ILE A 710 9.65 15.75 -43.79
CA ILE A 710 10.57 14.76 -44.38
C ILE A 710 10.46 13.37 -43.71
N VAL A 711 10.06 13.29 -42.43
CA VAL A 711 9.82 12.00 -41.74
C VAL A 711 8.61 11.24 -42.29
N SER A 712 7.75 11.87 -43.12
CA SER A 712 6.62 11.19 -43.77
C SER A 712 6.96 10.62 -45.16
N ALA A 713 8.13 10.92 -45.72
CA ALA A 713 8.47 10.61 -47.12
C ALA A 713 9.63 9.62 -47.30
N THR A 714 10.34 9.23 -46.24
CA THR A 714 11.42 8.23 -46.32
C THR A 714 10.90 6.83 -46.03
N ASN A 715 10.07 6.30 -46.94
CA ASN A 715 9.85 4.87 -47.13
C ASN A 715 9.92 4.61 -48.66
N PRO A 716 10.83 3.76 -49.16
CA PRO A 716 11.05 3.59 -50.60
C PRO A 716 10.03 2.63 -51.28
N TYR A 717 8.75 2.68 -50.90
CA TYR A 717 7.70 1.90 -51.56
C TYR A 717 6.51 2.80 -51.93
N PRO A 718 6.13 2.92 -53.23
CA PRO A 718 4.99 3.72 -53.63
C PRO A 718 3.71 2.94 -53.32
N MET A 719 3.02 3.29 -52.23
CA MET A 719 1.63 2.88 -52.03
C MET A 719 0.69 4.06 -52.32
N THR A 720 -0.05 3.90 -53.40
CA THR A 720 -1.20 4.71 -53.80
C THR A 720 -2.23 4.75 -52.66
N PHE A 721 -2.43 5.93 -52.08
CA PHE A 721 -3.51 6.16 -51.12
C PHE A 721 -4.82 6.45 -51.87
N PRO A 722 -5.96 5.81 -51.55
CA PRO A 722 -7.25 6.22 -52.04
C PRO A 722 -7.63 7.59 -51.43
N SER A 723 -8.04 8.49 -52.32
CA SER A 723 -8.51 9.84 -52.08
C SER A 723 -9.67 9.89 -51.09
N GLY A 724 -9.52 10.63 -49.98
CA GLY A 724 -10.66 11.05 -49.15
C GLY A 724 -10.44 11.05 -47.64
N ILE A 725 -9.49 11.84 -47.11
CA ILE A 725 -9.50 12.26 -45.70
C ILE A 725 -9.06 13.73 -45.63
N PRO A 726 -9.89 14.65 -45.08
CA PRO A 726 -9.51 16.05 -44.92
C PRO A 726 -8.46 16.17 -43.79
N LEU A 727 -7.20 16.39 -44.18
CA LEU A 727 -6.15 16.82 -43.26
C LEU A 727 -6.52 18.19 -42.67
N THR A 728 -6.84 18.21 -41.38
CA THR A 728 -7.14 19.42 -40.62
C THR A 728 -5.94 20.38 -40.60
N HIS A 729 -6.16 21.58 -41.15
CA HIS A 729 -5.36 22.81 -41.06
C HIS A 729 -3.84 22.74 -41.36
N ARG A 730 -3.48 22.82 -42.64
CA ARG A 730 -2.23 23.50 -43.05
C ARG A 730 -2.38 25.00 -42.78
N PRO A 731 -1.50 25.65 -41.99
CA PRO A 731 -1.46 27.11 -41.98
C PRO A 731 -1.05 27.61 -43.38
N PRO A 732 -1.64 28.71 -43.89
CA PRO A 732 -1.25 29.25 -45.19
C PRO A 732 0.25 29.60 -45.19
N LYS A 733 0.96 29.29 -46.27
CA LYS A 733 2.36 29.72 -46.48
C LYS A 733 2.38 31.25 -46.44
N ARG A 734 2.88 31.82 -45.35
CA ARG A 734 3.03 33.28 -45.17
C ARG A 734 4.32 33.74 -45.85
N PRO A 735 4.41 35.01 -46.28
CA PRO A 735 5.65 35.56 -46.85
C PRO A 735 6.81 35.44 -45.86
N PHE A 736 8.01 35.18 -46.39
CA PHE A 736 9.23 34.87 -45.64
C PHE A 736 9.54 35.87 -44.51
N ILE A 737 9.33 37.16 -44.78
CA ILE A 737 9.56 38.28 -43.85
C ILE A 737 8.63 38.15 -42.62
N VAL A 738 7.32 38.00 -42.85
CA VAL A 738 6.32 37.90 -41.78
C VAL A 738 6.47 36.59 -40.99
N SER A 739 6.96 35.53 -41.64
CA SER A 739 7.25 34.26 -40.97
C SER A 739 8.40 34.39 -39.98
N ARG A 740 9.56 34.90 -40.39
CA ARG A 740 10.73 35.05 -39.50
C ARG A 740 10.48 36.02 -38.35
N TRP A 741 9.83 37.15 -38.63
CA TRP A 741 9.43 38.10 -37.58
C TRP A 741 8.56 37.44 -36.52
N ARG A 742 7.56 36.64 -36.95
CA ARG A 742 6.70 35.92 -36.01
C ARG A 742 7.48 34.86 -35.22
N GLN A 743 8.33 34.07 -35.89
CA GLN A 743 9.10 32.99 -35.26
C GLN A 743 10.03 33.50 -34.17
N PHE A 744 10.67 34.66 -34.37
CA PHE A 744 11.52 35.30 -33.36
C PHE A 744 10.68 35.83 -32.19
N TRP A 745 9.75 36.76 -32.43
CA TRP A 745 9.02 37.43 -31.35
C TRP A 745 8.00 36.54 -30.61
N PHE A 746 7.58 35.41 -31.18
CA PHE A 746 6.72 34.45 -30.48
C PHE A 746 7.49 33.41 -29.67
N ALA A 747 8.82 33.33 -29.80
CA ALA A 747 9.62 32.39 -29.02
C ALA A 747 9.68 32.83 -27.54
N PRO A 748 9.41 31.93 -26.57
CA PRO A 748 9.39 32.27 -25.14
C PRO A 748 10.70 32.92 -24.66
N VAL A 749 11.85 32.42 -25.12
CA VAL A 749 13.17 32.99 -24.78
C VAL A 749 13.30 34.48 -25.11
N THR A 750 12.73 34.93 -26.23
CA THR A 750 12.79 36.35 -26.62
C THR A 750 11.88 37.21 -25.74
N SER A 751 10.70 36.69 -25.39
CA SER A 751 9.77 37.37 -24.47
C SER A 751 10.36 37.47 -23.06
N PHE A 752 11.05 36.43 -22.59
CA PHE A 752 11.76 36.46 -21.31
C PHE A 752 12.88 37.49 -21.34
N LEU A 753 13.77 37.44 -22.34
CA LEU A 753 14.89 38.37 -22.47
C LEU A 753 14.41 39.82 -22.55
N GLY A 754 13.34 40.07 -23.32
CA GLY A 754 12.70 41.38 -23.40
C GLY A 754 12.16 41.85 -22.05
N ASN A 755 11.48 40.96 -21.30
CA ASN A 755 11.01 41.28 -19.95
C ASN A 755 12.16 41.60 -19.00
N VAL A 756 13.25 40.83 -19.02
CA VAL A 756 14.42 41.08 -18.18
C VAL A 756 15.03 42.46 -18.48
N LEU A 757 15.31 42.75 -19.75
CA LEU A 757 15.89 44.03 -20.17
C LEU A 757 15.00 45.22 -19.79
N MET A 758 13.70 45.11 -20.08
CA MET A 758 12.74 46.17 -19.77
C MET A 758 12.56 46.34 -18.26
N TYR A 759 12.65 45.26 -17.47
CA TYR A 759 12.60 45.34 -16.01
C TYR A 759 13.83 46.03 -15.41
N PHE A 760 15.04 45.78 -15.94
CA PHE A 760 16.23 46.54 -15.54
C PHE A 760 16.09 48.03 -15.88
N LEU A 761 15.55 48.36 -17.06
CA LEU A 761 15.28 49.74 -17.43
C LEU A 761 14.26 50.40 -16.50
N PHE A 762 13.21 49.66 -16.10
CA PHE A 762 12.24 50.11 -15.09
C PHE A 762 12.90 50.43 -13.75
N LEU A 763 13.78 49.56 -13.24
CA LEU A 763 14.50 49.82 -11.98
C LEU A 763 15.43 51.03 -12.08
N LEU A 764 16.13 51.19 -13.21
CA LEU A 764 16.98 52.36 -13.45
C LEU A 764 16.15 53.66 -13.50
N LEU A 765 14.99 53.63 -14.18
CA LEU A 765 14.07 54.76 -14.21
C LEU A 765 13.53 55.07 -12.82
N PHE A 766 13.14 54.05 -12.04
CA PHE A 766 12.63 54.24 -10.69
C PHE A 766 13.70 54.82 -9.76
N ALA A 767 14.94 54.31 -9.81
CA ALA A 767 16.06 54.87 -9.07
C ALA A 767 16.35 56.33 -9.46
N TYR A 768 16.33 56.64 -10.76
CA TYR A 768 16.52 58.00 -11.25
C TYR A 768 15.45 58.97 -10.72
N VAL A 769 14.17 58.56 -10.79
CA VAL A 769 13.04 59.32 -10.25
C VAL A 769 13.20 59.58 -8.76
N LEU A 770 13.58 58.58 -7.96
CA LEU A 770 13.73 58.73 -6.50
C LEU A 770 14.94 59.56 -6.07
N LEU A 771 16.05 59.48 -6.80
CA LEU A 771 17.31 60.12 -6.44
C LEU A 771 17.45 61.54 -6.99
N VAL A 772 16.94 61.79 -8.20
CA VAL A 772 17.18 63.05 -8.94
C VAL A 772 15.89 63.86 -9.12
N ASP A 773 14.81 63.22 -9.57
CA ASP A 773 13.66 63.89 -10.18
C ASP A 773 12.39 63.90 -9.30
N PHE A 774 12.54 63.75 -7.98
CA PHE A 774 11.42 63.70 -7.02
C PHE A 774 10.96 65.11 -6.60
N LYS A 775 10.01 65.68 -7.35
CA LYS A 775 9.50 67.06 -7.14
C LYS A 775 8.41 67.14 -6.06
N PRO A 776 8.31 68.28 -5.34
CA PRO A 776 7.28 68.48 -4.31
C PRO A 776 5.85 68.50 -4.87
N PRO A 777 4.83 68.29 -4.01
CA PRO A 777 3.40 68.29 -4.39
C PRO A 777 2.96 69.63 -5.04
N PRO A 778 1.80 69.68 -5.74
CA PRO A 778 1.40 70.83 -6.57
C PRO A 778 1.56 72.20 -5.87
N PRO A 779 2.02 73.25 -6.61
CA PRO A 779 1.72 73.51 -8.03
C PRO A 779 2.70 72.97 -9.09
N SER A 780 3.92 72.53 -8.72
CA SER A 780 4.91 72.01 -9.68
C SER A 780 4.56 70.64 -10.27
N GLY A 781 3.77 69.85 -9.52
CA GLY A 781 3.24 68.55 -9.95
C GLY A 781 4.29 67.46 -10.19
N PRO A 782 3.86 66.26 -10.62
CA PRO A 782 4.76 65.17 -10.98
C PRO A 782 5.58 65.50 -12.22
N ALA A 783 6.85 65.09 -12.25
CA ALA A 783 7.69 65.19 -13.43
C ALA A 783 7.21 64.24 -14.54
N ILE A 784 7.58 64.52 -15.80
CA ILE A 784 7.26 63.63 -16.93
C ILE A 784 7.82 62.22 -16.70
N THR A 785 9.02 62.13 -16.13
CA THR A 785 9.71 60.89 -15.76
C THR A 785 8.92 60.08 -14.72
N GLU A 786 8.25 60.74 -13.78
CA GLU A 786 7.35 60.10 -12.80
C GLU A 786 6.07 59.57 -13.46
N TYR A 787 5.46 60.32 -14.38
CA TYR A 787 4.30 59.82 -15.12
C TYR A 787 4.60 58.58 -15.94
N VAL A 788 5.80 58.51 -16.55
CA VAL A 788 6.26 57.30 -17.26
C VAL A 788 6.41 56.13 -16.29
N LEU A 789 6.94 56.36 -15.09
CA LEU A 789 7.03 55.32 -14.05
C LEU A 789 5.64 54.83 -13.63
N TYR A 790 4.68 55.72 -13.41
CA TYR A 790 3.32 55.36 -13.00
C TYR A 790 2.62 54.54 -14.09
N PHE A 791 2.77 54.96 -15.34
CA PHE A 791 2.28 54.20 -16.48
C PHE A 791 2.91 52.80 -16.53
N TRP A 792 4.21 52.69 -16.23
CA TRP A 792 4.88 51.40 -16.19
C TRP A 792 4.31 50.47 -15.11
N VAL A 793 4.18 50.95 -13.87
CA VAL A 793 3.60 50.14 -12.79
C VAL A 793 2.15 49.77 -13.09
N PHE A 794 1.38 50.68 -13.69
CA PHE A 794 0.02 50.37 -14.16
C PHE A 794 0.00 49.22 -15.17
N THR A 795 0.97 49.13 -16.08
CA THR A 795 1.07 47.99 -17.01
C THR A 795 1.40 46.67 -16.31
N ILE A 796 2.19 46.70 -15.23
CA ILE A 796 2.46 45.52 -14.38
C ILE A 796 1.18 45.08 -13.67
N VAL A 797 0.42 46.01 -13.08
CA VAL A 797 -0.87 45.72 -12.44
C VAL A 797 -1.86 45.09 -13.43
N CYS A 798 -1.93 45.59 -14.66
CA CYS A 798 -2.77 45.01 -15.71
C CYS A 798 -2.34 43.57 -16.08
N GLU A 799 -1.05 43.26 -15.98
CA GLU A 799 -0.51 41.92 -16.23
C GLU A 799 -0.95 40.94 -15.15
N GLU A 800 -0.84 41.34 -13.88
CA GLU A 800 -1.33 40.55 -12.73
C GLU A 800 -2.85 40.31 -12.80
N ILE A 801 -3.63 41.33 -13.16
CA ILE A 801 -5.10 41.19 -13.35
C ILE A 801 -5.42 40.23 -14.50
N ARG A 802 -4.63 40.21 -15.58
CA ARG A 802 -4.80 39.25 -16.68
C ARG A 802 -4.53 37.82 -16.20
N GLU A 803 -3.50 37.62 -15.37
CA GLU A 803 -3.17 36.30 -14.79
C GLU A 803 -4.33 35.78 -13.93
N VAL A 804 -4.98 36.66 -13.16
CA VAL A 804 -6.19 36.33 -12.36
C VAL A 804 -7.44 36.05 -13.22
N SER A 805 -7.65 36.81 -14.30
CA SER A 805 -8.89 36.75 -15.12
C SER A 805 -8.87 35.71 -16.25
N ALA A 806 -7.76 34.99 -16.44
CA ALA A 806 -7.63 34.00 -17.50
C ALA A 806 -8.53 32.76 -17.27
N GLU A 807 -8.87 32.43 -16.02
CA GLU A 807 -9.62 31.23 -15.64
C GLU A 807 -11.10 31.50 -15.27
N ARG A 808 -11.93 30.46 -15.31
CA ARG A 808 -13.40 30.56 -15.26
C ARG A 808 -14.00 30.61 -13.83
N CYS A 809 -13.22 30.40 -12.76
CA CYS A 809 -13.69 30.42 -11.38
C CYS A 809 -12.76 31.28 -10.50
N LEU A 810 -13.24 32.45 -10.06
CA LEU A 810 -12.41 33.46 -9.37
C LEU A 810 -12.03 33.07 -7.94
N GLU A 811 -12.93 32.43 -7.19
CA GLU A 811 -12.77 32.24 -5.75
C GLU A 811 -11.70 31.20 -5.41
N SER A 812 -11.73 30.02 -6.05
CA SER A 812 -10.73 28.97 -5.86
C SER A 812 -9.35 29.37 -6.37
N TYR A 813 -9.28 30.15 -7.45
CA TYR A 813 -8.01 30.62 -8.01
C TYR A 813 -7.32 31.67 -7.13
N LEU A 814 -8.08 32.60 -6.53
CA LEU A 814 -7.51 33.60 -5.61
C LEU A 814 -6.81 32.95 -4.41
N VAL A 815 -7.36 31.84 -3.89
CA VAL A 815 -6.73 31.07 -2.82
C VAL A 815 -5.40 30.47 -3.27
N VAL A 816 -5.34 29.90 -4.48
CA VAL A 816 -4.10 29.33 -5.05
C VAL A 816 -3.07 30.42 -5.35
N TYR A 817 -3.50 31.54 -5.92
CA TYR A 817 -2.64 32.69 -6.26
C TYR A 817 -1.99 33.29 -5.00
N ILE A 818 -2.76 33.44 -3.91
CA ILE A 818 -2.26 33.97 -2.63
C ILE A 818 -1.31 32.98 -1.94
N GLN A 819 -1.32 31.69 -2.25
CA GLN A 819 -0.39 30.74 -1.63
C GLN A 819 1.06 30.90 -2.12
N ASP A 820 1.27 31.39 -3.34
CA ASP A 820 2.62 31.61 -3.88
C ASP A 820 3.32 32.77 -3.17
N VAL A 821 4.55 32.51 -2.68
CA VAL A 821 5.38 33.51 -1.98
C VAL A 821 5.73 34.66 -2.92
N TRP A 822 5.92 34.40 -4.21
CA TRP A 822 6.29 35.42 -5.18
C TRP A 822 5.12 36.36 -5.47
N ASN A 823 3.91 35.83 -5.60
CA ASN A 823 2.70 36.64 -5.80
C ASN A 823 2.40 37.50 -4.57
N LYS A 824 2.68 37.00 -3.35
CA LYS A 824 2.63 37.83 -2.13
C LYS A 824 3.60 39.01 -2.20
N CYS A 825 4.81 38.79 -2.72
CA CYS A 825 5.81 39.85 -2.90
C CYS A 825 5.35 40.90 -3.93
N ASP A 826 4.78 40.47 -5.06
CA ASP A 826 4.23 41.37 -6.08
C ASP A 826 3.04 42.18 -5.55
N LEU A 827 2.11 41.54 -4.84
CA LEU A 827 0.99 42.23 -4.19
C LEU A 827 1.49 43.25 -3.15
N THR A 828 2.51 42.88 -2.36
CA THR A 828 3.12 43.78 -1.37
C THR A 828 3.74 45.01 -2.06
N ALA A 829 4.52 44.81 -3.12
CA ALA A 829 5.11 45.90 -3.90
C ALA A 829 4.04 46.84 -4.48
N ILE A 830 3.00 46.29 -5.13
CA ILE A 830 1.91 47.10 -5.70
C ILE A 830 1.19 47.90 -4.60
N THR A 831 0.94 47.31 -3.43
CA THR A 831 0.29 48.03 -2.32
C THR A 831 1.15 49.15 -1.74
N LEU A 832 2.45 48.91 -1.56
CA LEU A 832 3.39 49.93 -1.08
C LEU A 832 3.52 51.08 -2.08
N PHE A 833 3.58 50.79 -3.37
CA PHE A 833 3.62 51.80 -4.41
C PHE A 833 2.36 52.69 -4.40
N ILE A 834 1.16 52.09 -4.27
CA ILE A 834 -0.10 52.84 -4.19
C ILE A 834 -0.13 53.72 -2.94
N ILE A 835 0.28 53.21 -1.77
CA ILE A 835 0.35 53.97 -0.53
C ILE A 835 1.34 55.14 -0.67
N GLY A 836 2.53 54.87 -1.23
CA GLY A 836 3.55 55.89 -1.49
C GLY A 836 3.03 56.99 -2.42
N LEU A 837 2.30 56.64 -3.47
CA LEU A 837 1.65 57.59 -4.38
C LEU A 837 0.59 58.46 -3.69
N ILE A 838 -0.27 57.86 -2.86
CA ILE A 838 -1.31 58.59 -2.14
C ILE A 838 -0.66 59.57 -1.14
N CYS A 839 0.31 59.10 -0.35
CA CYS A 839 1.02 59.93 0.63
C CYS A 839 1.83 61.06 -0.01
N ARG A 840 2.36 60.83 -1.22
CA ARG A 840 3.06 61.87 -1.99
C ARG A 840 2.16 63.06 -2.33
N MET A 841 0.86 62.86 -2.52
CA MET A 841 -0.04 63.93 -2.97
C MET A 841 -0.34 64.99 -1.92
N PHE A 842 -0.07 64.71 -0.64
CA PHE A 842 -0.31 65.64 0.46
C PHE A 842 0.99 66.25 0.98
N HIS A 843 0.99 67.56 1.21
CA HIS A 843 2.17 68.29 1.70
C HIS A 843 2.61 67.85 3.11
N TRP A 844 1.68 67.38 3.96
CA TRP A 844 1.99 66.89 5.31
C TRP A 844 2.69 65.52 5.31
N SER A 845 2.48 64.69 4.29
CA SER A 845 2.99 63.31 4.22
C SER A 845 4.01 63.09 3.10
N TYR A 846 4.50 64.16 2.47
CA TYR A 846 5.43 64.07 1.35
C TYR A 846 6.72 63.33 1.71
N GLY A 847 7.32 63.63 2.87
CA GLY A 847 8.52 62.93 3.36
C GLY A 847 8.25 61.45 3.58
N PHE A 848 7.14 61.12 4.24
CA PHE A 848 6.71 59.75 4.45
C PHE A 848 6.44 59.00 3.13
N GLY A 849 5.83 59.66 2.14
CA GLY A 849 5.60 59.09 0.81
C GLY A 849 6.91 58.75 0.09
N ARG A 850 7.93 59.60 0.22
CA ARG A 850 9.28 59.31 -0.30
C ARG A 850 9.90 58.10 0.40
N ASP A 851 9.82 58.05 1.73
CA ASP A 851 10.37 56.95 2.53
C ASP A 851 9.70 55.61 2.15
N VAL A 852 8.38 55.60 1.98
CA VAL A 852 7.62 54.42 1.53
C VAL A 852 8.05 53.99 0.12
N LEU A 853 8.22 54.93 -0.82
CA LEU A 853 8.69 54.59 -2.17
C LEU A 853 10.14 54.10 -2.22
N CYS A 854 11.00 54.54 -1.28
CA CYS A 854 12.36 54.00 -1.12
C CYS A 854 12.33 52.53 -0.69
N VAL A 855 11.46 52.19 0.28
CA VAL A 855 11.26 50.79 0.70
C VAL A 855 10.66 49.99 -0.46
N ASP A 856 9.69 50.56 -1.17
CA ASP A 856 9.07 49.92 -2.32
C ASP A 856 10.08 49.59 -3.44
N TYR A 857 11.02 50.50 -3.74
CA TYR A 857 12.12 50.23 -4.67
C TYR A 857 12.97 49.01 -4.23
N MET A 858 13.20 48.83 -2.92
CA MET A 858 13.90 47.63 -2.42
C MET A 858 13.09 46.36 -2.71
N VAL A 859 11.77 46.39 -2.51
CA VAL A 859 10.89 45.23 -2.81
C VAL A 859 10.90 44.90 -4.30
N PHE A 860 10.76 45.90 -5.18
CA PHE A 860 10.89 45.71 -6.63
C PHE A 860 12.29 45.21 -7.03
N THR A 861 13.35 45.58 -6.30
CA THR A 861 14.69 45.04 -6.55
C THR A 861 14.80 43.57 -6.13
N LEU A 862 14.23 43.17 -4.99
CA LEU A 862 14.20 41.77 -4.54
C LEU A 862 13.50 40.85 -5.55
N ARG A 863 12.52 41.37 -6.30
CA ARG A 863 11.83 40.64 -7.38
C ARG A 863 12.78 40.16 -8.49
N LEU A 864 13.97 40.74 -8.66
CA LEU A 864 15.01 40.23 -9.58
C LEU A 864 15.42 38.79 -9.26
N ILE A 865 15.35 38.37 -8.00
CA ILE A 865 15.68 37.01 -7.58
C ILE A 865 14.80 35.99 -8.31
N HIS A 866 13.50 36.28 -8.47
CA HIS A 866 12.58 35.40 -9.21
C HIS A 866 12.96 35.27 -10.68
N ILE A 867 13.37 36.37 -11.32
CA ILE A 867 13.81 36.36 -12.73
C ILE A 867 15.07 35.51 -12.90
N PHE A 868 16.02 35.62 -11.97
CA PHE A 868 17.26 34.85 -12.00
C PHE A 868 17.08 33.37 -11.64
N ALA A 869 15.94 32.97 -11.06
CA ALA A 869 15.63 31.59 -10.76
C ALA A 869 15.59 30.68 -12.01
N ILE A 870 15.37 31.25 -13.20
CA ILE A 870 15.39 30.51 -14.47
C ILE A 870 16.81 30.10 -14.88
N HIS A 871 17.86 30.75 -14.36
CA HIS A 871 19.23 30.47 -14.75
C HIS A 871 19.73 29.14 -14.18
N LYS A 872 20.37 28.31 -15.02
CA LYS A 872 20.83 26.94 -14.66
C LYS A 872 21.74 26.89 -13.43
N GLN A 873 22.60 27.89 -13.22
CA GLN A 873 23.54 27.92 -12.10
C GLN A 873 23.03 28.67 -10.86
N LEU A 874 22.09 29.60 -11.02
CA LEU A 874 21.59 30.44 -9.91
C LEU A 874 20.29 29.88 -9.32
N GLY A 875 19.46 29.22 -10.12
CA GLY A 875 18.20 28.66 -9.69
C GLY A 875 18.31 27.67 -8.53
N PRO A 876 19.17 26.63 -8.59
CA PRO A 876 19.36 25.71 -7.47
C PRO A 876 19.80 26.43 -6.18
N LYS A 877 20.66 27.45 -6.30
CA LYS A 877 21.11 28.25 -5.15
C LYS A 877 19.97 29.05 -4.51
N ILE A 878 19.05 29.61 -5.31
CA ILE A 878 17.87 30.33 -4.82
C ILE A 878 16.93 29.38 -4.06
N ILE A 879 16.78 28.13 -4.51
CA ILE A 879 15.98 27.12 -3.81
C ILE A 879 16.59 26.76 -2.44
N ILE A 880 17.92 26.67 -2.37
CA ILE A 880 18.64 26.43 -1.10
C ILE A 880 18.39 27.57 -0.12
N VAL A 881 18.58 28.82 -0.56
CA VAL A 881 18.31 30.00 0.27
C VAL A 881 16.87 29.99 0.77
N GLY A 882 15.90 29.70 -0.10
CA GLY A 882 14.49 29.62 0.28
C GLY A 882 14.19 28.57 1.36
N LYS A 883 14.90 27.43 1.37
CA LYS A 883 14.74 26.41 2.42
C LYS A 883 15.45 26.78 3.72
N MET A 884 16.61 27.43 3.64
CA MET A 884 17.36 27.92 4.81
C MET A 884 16.65 29.04 5.58
N MET A 885 15.73 29.77 4.94
CA MET A 885 14.95 30.83 5.60
C MET A 885 14.16 30.35 6.82
N LYS A 886 13.77 29.06 6.88
CA LYS A 886 13.12 28.49 8.07
C LYS A 886 14.07 28.45 9.27
N ASP A 887 15.31 28.02 9.04
CA ASP A 887 16.35 27.98 10.08
C ASP A 887 16.70 29.39 10.54
N VAL A 888 16.81 30.34 9.60
CA VAL A 888 17.02 31.78 9.88
C VAL A 888 15.92 32.30 10.82
N PHE A 889 14.66 31.97 10.58
CA PHE A 889 13.54 32.46 11.38
C PHE A 889 13.61 31.96 12.83
N PHE A 890 13.87 30.67 13.04
CA PHE A 890 14.06 30.11 14.39
C PHE A 890 15.27 30.72 15.10
N PHE A 891 16.37 30.94 14.37
CA PHE A 891 17.55 31.60 14.90
C PHE A 891 17.27 33.06 15.32
N LEU A 892 16.63 33.85 14.46
CA LEU A 892 16.27 35.25 14.75
C LEU A 892 15.39 35.37 15.98
N PHE A 893 14.52 34.39 16.25
CA PHE A 893 13.72 34.34 17.47
C PHE A 893 14.60 34.22 18.72
N PHE A 894 15.53 33.25 18.76
CA PHE A 894 16.46 33.10 19.90
C PHE A 894 17.38 34.31 20.06
N LEU A 895 17.91 34.85 18.95
CA LEU A 895 18.73 36.05 18.97
C LEU A 895 17.93 37.25 19.50
N GLY A 896 16.68 37.42 19.09
CA GLY A 896 15.82 38.50 19.53
C GLY A 896 15.53 38.47 21.03
N VAL A 897 15.26 37.29 21.60
CA VAL A 897 15.06 37.12 23.06
C VAL A 897 16.33 37.48 23.83
N TRP A 898 17.49 37.00 23.37
CA TRP A 898 18.76 37.27 24.02
C TRP A 898 19.18 38.76 23.91
N LEU A 899 18.97 39.35 22.74
CA LEU A 899 19.24 40.75 22.46
C LEU A 899 18.38 41.68 23.33
N MET A 900 17.09 41.36 23.48
CA MET A 900 16.21 42.08 24.40
C MET A 900 16.72 42.01 25.85
N ALA A 901 17.07 40.82 26.33
CA ALA A 901 17.52 40.62 27.71
C ALA A 901 18.77 41.46 28.03
N TYR A 902 19.77 41.41 27.16
CA TYR A 902 20.97 42.24 27.29
C TYR A 902 20.66 43.73 27.12
N GLY A 903 19.85 44.11 26.12
CA GLY A 903 19.54 45.51 25.82
C GLY A 903 18.81 46.23 26.95
N VAL A 904 17.82 45.58 27.57
CA VAL A 904 17.10 46.13 28.72
C VAL A 904 18.01 46.23 29.94
N ALA A 905 18.81 45.20 30.22
CA ALA A 905 19.76 45.22 31.33
C ALA A 905 20.81 46.32 31.16
N ASN A 906 21.36 46.47 29.95
CA ASN A 906 22.36 47.49 29.64
C ASN A 906 21.79 48.92 29.73
N GLN A 907 20.57 49.14 29.23
CA GLN A 907 19.87 50.43 29.34
C GLN A 907 19.61 50.79 30.81
N ALA A 908 19.16 49.83 31.63
CA ALA A 908 18.85 50.05 33.04
C ALA A 908 20.09 50.33 33.91
N LEU A 909 21.25 49.75 33.56
CA LEU A 909 22.51 49.98 34.28
C LEU A 909 23.18 51.32 33.93
N LEU A 910 23.06 51.76 32.67
CA LEU A 910 23.70 52.98 32.17
C LEU A 910 22.89 54.26 32.42
N TYR A 911 21.55 54.16 32.45
CA TYR A 911 20.67 55.32 32.62
C TYR A 911 19.62 55.05 33.70
N SER A 912 19.61 55.87 34.75
CA SER A 912 18.63 55.76 35.85
C SER A 912 17.21 56.12 35.41
N TYR A 913 17.05 57.07 34.48
CA TYR A 913 15.76 57.56 34.01
C TYR A 913 15.85 58.11 32.58
N ASP A 914 15.03 57.58 31.67
CA ASP A 914 14.81 58.11 30.32
C ASP A 914 13.32 57.89 29.95
N PRO A 915 12.50 58.95 29.86
CA PRO A 915 11.06 58.84 29.60
C PRO A 915 10.73 58.67 28.11
N ARG A 916 11.69 58.89 27.21
CA ARG A 916 11.42 58.89 25.76
C ARG A 916 11.56 57.50 25.15
N LEU A 917 10.42 56.95 24.74
CA LEU A 917 10.33 55.63 24.11
C LEU A 917 11.26 55.49 22.88
N ASP A 918 11.34 56.48 21.99
CA ASP A 918 12.21 56.44 20.80
C ASP A 918 13.69 56.17 21.14
N ARG A 919 14.20 56.86 22.18
CA ARG A 919 15.58 56.68 22.65
C ARG A 919 15.78 55.33 23.31
N ILE A 920 14.81 54.88 24.11
CA ILE A 920 14.84 53.56 24.76
C ILE A 920 14.86 52.45 23.71
N PHE A 921 13.96 52.47 22.73
CA PHE A 921 13.92 51.46 21.67
C PHE A 921 15.24 51.42 20.88
N ARG A 922 15.80 52.59 20.53
CA ARG A 922 17.11 52.66 19.85
C ARG A 922 18.26 52.12 20.70
N ARG A 923 18.25 52.33 22.01
CA ARG A 923 19.31 51.85 22.91
C ARG A 923 19.16 50.37 23.28
N VAL A 924 17.94 49.87 23.45
CA VAL A 924 17.65 48.48 23.82
C VAL A 924 17.82 47.53 22.64
N PHE A 925 17.41 47.91 21.43
CA PHE A 925 17.47 47.00 20.29
C PHE A 925 18.62 47.30 19.33
N TYR A 926 18.69 48.54 18.84
CA TYR A 926 19.58 48.90 17.74
C TYR A 926 21.06 48.89 18.15
N ARG A 927 21.41 49.40 19.34
CA ARG A 927 22.80 49.40 19.82
C ARG A 927 23.34 47.98 20.10
N PRO A 928 22.67 47.11 20.89
CA PRO A 928 23.06 45.72 21.05
C PRO A 928 23.17 44.91 19.76
N TYR A 929 22.30 45.18 18.79
CA TYR A 929 22.39 44.58 17.46
C TYR A 929 23.73 44.93 16.77
N LEU A 930 24.15 46.19 16.81
CA LEU A 930 25.43 46.64 16.26
C LEU A 930 26.64 46.03 16.99
N HIS A 931 26.53 45.74 18.29
CA HIS A 931 27.59 45.07 19.04
C HIS A 931 27.93 43.68 18.48
N ILE A 932 26.93 42.95 17.93
CA ILE A 932 27.14 41.63 17.29
C ILE A 932 28.11 41.76 16.09
N PHE A 933 27.99 42.85 15.33
CA PHE A 933 28.85 43.14 14.16
C PHE A 933 30.19 43.78 14.54
N GLY A 934 30.52 43.85 15.83
CA GLY A 934 31.80 44.38 16.31
C GLY A 934 31.86 45.91 16.44
N GLN A 935 30.75 46.63 16.24
CA GLN A 935 30.67 48.06 16.53
C GLN A 935 30.41 48.29 18.02
N ILE A 936 31.43 48.02 18.83
CA ILE A 936 31.39 48.25 20.27
C ILE A 936 31.80 49.71 20.51
N PRO A 937 30.93 50.56 21.10
CA PRO A 937 31.29 51.93 21.41
C PRO A 937 32.20 51.94 22.65
N VAL A 938 33.48 51.58 22.46
CA VAL A 938 34.49 51.50 23.53
C VAL A 938 34.60 52.85 24.27
N GLU A 939 34.50 53.96 23.52
CA GLU A 939 34.54 55.33 24.05
C GLU A 939 33.33 55.70 24.92
N GLU A 940 32.24 54.94 24.83
CA GLU A 940 31.05 55.15 25.66
C GLU A 940 31.07 54.35 26.98
N ILE A 941 31.92 53.32 27.05
CA ILE A 941 31.92 52.31 28.13
C ILE A 941 33.18 52.46 29.02
N ASP A 942 34.28 53.04 28.54
CA ASP A 942 35.48 53.26 29.36
C ASP A 942 35.35 54.44 30.34
N VAL A 943 35.75 54.21 31.60
CA VAL A 943 35.64 55.14 32.75
C VAL A 943 36.55 56.38 32.64
N GLY A 944 37.42 56.46 31.63
CA GLY A 944 38.51 57.44 31.53
C GLY A 944 38.38 58.54 30.47
N LYS A 945 37.27 58.62 29.73
CA LYS A 945 37.03 59.69 28.73
C LYS A 945 35.77 60.48 29.09
N ASP A 946 35.90 61.80 29.20
CA ASP A 946 34.74 62.69 29.35
C ASP A 946 33.82 62.58 28.14
N TRP A 947 32.52 62.39 28.40
CA TRP A 947 31.52 62.29 27.35
C TRP A 947 31.37 63.67 26.69
N GLY A 948 31.77 63.79 25.42
CA GLY A 948 31.75 65.04 24.65
C GLY A 948 30.36 65.61 24.31
N MET A 949 29.31 65.19 25.01
CA MET A 949 27.91 65.56 24.76
C MET A 949 27.32 66.22 26.01
N VAL A 950 26.63 67.36 25.85
CA VAL A 950 26.03 68.11 26.97
C VAL A 950 24.89 67.30 27.59
N CYS A 951 25.10 66.76 28.80
CA CYS A 951 24.13 65.93 29.50
C CYS A 951 23.61 66.62 30.78
N THR A 952 22.42 66.21 31.25
CA THR A 952 21.80 66.73 32.49
C THR A 952 21.25 65.60 33.36
N HIS A 953 21.31 65.75 34.68
CA HIS A 953 20.69 64.83 35.65
C HIS A 953 19.29 65.31 36.11
N ASN A 954 18.83 66.47 35.66
CA ASN A 954 17.61 67.10 36.16
C ASN A 954 16.37 66.56 35.42
N VAL A 955 15.44 65.95 36.15
CA VAL A 955 14.27 65.23 35.60
C VAL A 955 13.41 66.11 34.69
N THR A 956 13.17 67.37 35.08
CA THR A 956 12.37 68.32 34.30
C THR A 956 13.02 68.71 32.97
N LEU A 957 14.35 68.78 32.92
CA LEU A 957 15.10 69.05 31.68
C LEU A 957 15.16 67.80 30.79
N ILE A 958 15.19 66.60 31.39
CA ILE A 958 15.15 65.32 30.66
C ILE A 958 13.78 65.14 29.99
N ASP A 959 12.68 65.44 30.69
CA ASP A 959 11.32 65.47 30.14
C ASP A 959 11.19 66.51 29.01
N GLY A 960 11.86 67.66 29.15
CA GLY A 960 11.97 68.71 28.14
C GLY A 960 12.86 68.38 26.94
N GLY A 961 13.50 67.21 26.91
CA GLY A 961 14.25 66.73 25.75
C GLY A 961 15.79 66.77 25.88
N ALA A 962 16.34 67.14 27.03
CA ALA A 962 17.78 67.06 27.29
C ALA A 962 18.28 65.60 27.34
N GLU A 963 19.60 65.39 27.20
CA GLU A 963 20.20 64.06 27.30
C GLU A 963 20.46 63.67 28.76
N PRO A 964 20.01 62.48 29.22
CA PRO A 964 20.34 62.00 30.56
C PRO A 964 21.81 61.64 30.64
N CYS A 965 22.49 62.10 31.69
CA CYS A 965 23.86 61.69 32.00
C CYS A 965 23.93 60.20 32.40
N ARG A 966 25.06 59.56 32.12
CA ARG A 966 25.31 58.14 32.46
C ARG A 966 25.65 57.96 33.93
N THR A 967 25.26 56.83 34.50
CA THR A 967 25.68 56.40 35.84
C THR A 967 26.97 55.57 35.78
N LEU A 968 28.03 56.05 36.42
CA LEU A 968 29.34 55.38 36.43
C LEU A 968 29.47 54.28 37.51
N TYR A 969 28.49 54.16 38.42
CA TYR A 969 28.55 53.29 39.60
C TYR A 969 28.69 51.79 39.26
N SER A 970 27.97 51.30 38.25
CA SER A 970 27.92 49.88 37.88
C SER A 970 28.61 49.56 36.55
N ASN A 971 29.55 50.40 36.11
CA ASN A 971 30.20 50.24 34.81
C ASN A 971 30.96 48.90 34.68
N TRP A 972 31.61 48.44 35.77
CA TRP A 972 32.27 47.13 35.81
C TRP A 972 31.32 45.97 35.44
N LEU A 973 30.05 46.04 35.85
CA LEU A 973 29.04 45.03 35.55
C LEU A 973 28.59 45.11 34.09
N VAL A 974 28.51 46.32 33.51
CA VAL A 974 28.21 46.54 32.10
C VAL A 974 29.29 45.92 31.20
N VAL A 975 30.56 46.07 31.57
CA VAL A 975 31.68 45.45 30.86
C VAL A 975 31.60 43.91 30.93
N ILE A 976 31.31 43.34 32.11
CA ILE A 976 31.13 41.88 32.26
C ILE A 976 29.94 41.38 31.44
N LEU A 977 28.80 42.07 31.50
CA LEU A 977 27.60 41.72 30.74
C LEU A 977 27.87 41.79 29.22
N LEU A 978 28.65 42.75 28.75
CA LEU A 978 29.08 42.87 27.35
C LEU A 978 29.96 41.68 26.94
N VAL A 979 30.94 41.28 27.76
CA VAL A 979 31.80 40.12 27.46
C VAL A 979 30.98 38.84 27.39
N VAL A 980 30.08 38.61 28.36
CA VAL A 980 29.17 37.46 28.37
C VAL A 980 28.26 37.49 27.15
N TYR A 981 27.69 38.65 26.81
CA TYR A 981 26.85 38.83 25.63
C TYR A 981 27.60 38.48 24.34
N LEU A 982 28.83 38.98 24.15
CA LEU A 982 29.65 38.70 22.98
C LEU A 982 30.07 37.23 22.90
N LEU A 983 30.40 36.60 24.04
CA LEU A 983 30.72 35.18 24.09
C LEU A 983 29.52 34.34 23.65
N VAL A 984 28.35 34.57 24.24
CA VAL A 984 27.13 33.81 23.90
C VAL A 984 26.69 34.08 22.46
N THR A 985 26.69 35.34 22.02
CA THR A 985 26.25 35.66 20.65
C THR A 985 27.23 35.19 19.59
N ASN A 986 28.51 35.57 19.69
CA ASN A 986 29.46 35.33 18.61
C ASN A 986 30.08 33.93 18.64
N ILE A 987 30.33 33.36 19.83
CA ILE A 987 30.97 32.04 19.94
C ILE A 987 29.92 30.93 19.93
N LEU A 988 28.76 31.11 20.57
CA LEU A 988 27.74 30.07 20.64
C LEU A 988 26.68 30.23 19.52
N LEU A 989 25.96 31.35 19.49
CA LEU A 989 24.80 31.50 18.60
C LEU A 989 25.19 31.57 17.12
N ILE A 990 26.18 32.39 16.73
CA ILE A 990 26.62 32.50 15.32
C ILE A 990 27.20 31.16 14.81
N ASN A 991 28.00 30.46 15.62
CA ASN A 991 28.54 29.15 15.22
C ASN A 991 27.44 28.08 15.11
N LEU A 992 26.42 28.13 15.96
CA LEU A 992 25.25 27.28 15.84
C LEU A 992 24.49 27.58 14.53
N LEU A 993 24.33 28.84 14.13
CA LEU A 993 23.74 29.21 12.84
C LEU A 993 24.55 28.64 11.67
N ILE A 994 25.89 28.76 11.70
CA ILE A 994 26.76 28.18 10.69
C ILE A 994 26.59 26.65 10.63
N ALA A 995 26.49 25.97 11.77
CA ALA A 995 26.29 24.54 11.84
C ALA A 995 24.92 24.12 11.26
N MET A 996 23.84 24.82 11.62
CA MET A 996 22.50 24.59 11.07
C MET A 996 22.47 24.78 9.56
N PHE A 997 23.05 25.88 9.06
CA PHE A 997 23.14 26.11 7.61
C PHE A 997 24.02 25.08 6.91
N SER A 998 25.11 24.63 7.51
CA SER A 998 25.97 23.60 6.90
C SER A 998 25.22 22.26 6.75
N TYR A 999 24.45 21.88 7.76
CA TYR A 999 23.60 20.69 7.73
C TYR A 999 22.52 20.81 6.65
N THR A 1000 21.72 21.88 6.67
CA THR A 1000 20.63 22.06 5.71
C THR A 1000 21.14 22.34 4.28
N PHE A 1001 22.30 22.98 4.13
CA PHE A 1001 22.99 23.11 2.84
C PHE A 1001 23.31 21.74 2.25
N SER A 1002 23.97 20.87 3.02
CA SER A 1002 24.43 19.57 2.55
C SER A 1002 23.26 18.67 2.14
N GLU A 1003 22.19 18.67 2.94
CA GLU A 1003 20.98 17.89 2.65
C GLU A 1003 20.22 18.42 1.42
N VAL A 1004 20.06 19.74 1.32
CA VAL A 1004 19.29 20.35 0.23
C VAL A 1004 20.09 20.36 -1.08
N GLN A 1005 21.41 20.57 -1.04
CA GLN A 1005 22.27 20.62 -2.22
C GLN A 1005 22.18 19.34 -3.05
N ALA A 1006 22.14 18.17 -2.40
CA ALA A 1006 22.04 16.88 -3.06
C ALA A 1006 20.80 16.75 -3.97
N ASN A 1007 19.69 17.38 -3.58
CA ASN A 1007 18.42 17.30 -4.31
C ASN A 1007 18.05 18.59 -5.07
N SER A 1008 18.80 19.68 -4.88
CA SER A 1008 18.46 21.03 -5.36
C SER A 1008 18.26 21.12 -6.88
N ASP A 1009 19.05 20.39 -7.67
CA ASP A 1009 18.92 20.34 -9.14
C ASP A 1009 17.59 19.71 -9.58
N ILE A 1010 17.14 18.65 -8.89
CA ILE A 1010 15.86 18.00 -9.15
C ILE A 1010 14.71 18.99 -8.89
N TYR A 1011 14.75 19.71 -7.76
CA TYR A 1011 13.76 20.74 -7.43
C TYR A 1011 13.74 21.87 -8.47
N TRP A 1012 14.91 22.32 -8.92
CA TRP A 1012 15.02 23.38 -9.93
C TRP A 1012 14.47 22.92 -11.29
N LYS A 1013 14.85 21.72 -11.75
CA LYS A 1013 14.35 21.14 -13.00
C LYS A 1013 12.83 20.97 -13.00
N PHE A 1014 12.23 20.64 -11.86
CA PHE A 1014 10.78 20.61 -11.67
C PHE A 1014 10.15 22.01 -11.75
N GLN A 1015 10.64 22.98 -10.98
CA GLN A 1015 10.12 24.37 -11.00
C GLN A 1015 10.25 25.04 -12.38
N ARG A 1016 11.29 24.69 -13.14
CA ARG A 1016 11.50 25.19 -14.51
C ARG A 1016 10.31 24.94 -15.42
N TYR A 1017 9.57 23.83 -15.26
CA TYR A 1017 8.36 23.57 -16.04
C TYR A 1017 7.34 24.69 -15.87
N ASN A 1018 7.00 25.04 -14.62
CA ASN A 1018 6.00 26.07 -14.32
C ASN A 1018 6.41 27.43 -14.92
N LEU A 1019 7.69 27.78 -14.79
CA LEU A 1019 8.24 29.00 -15.37
C LEU A 1019 8.12 28.99 -16.91
N VAL A 1020 8.50 27.90 -17.58
CA VAL A 1020 8.38 27.79 -19.05
C VAL A 1020 6.92 27.90 -19.50
N VAL A 1021 5.99 27.26 -18.81
CA VAL A 1021 4.55 27.35 -19.12
C VAL A 1021 4.04 28.78 -18.93
N GLN A 1022 4.42 29.44 -17.83
CA GLN A 1022 4.05 30.83 -17.55
C GLN A 1022 4.52 31.76 -18.67
N TYR A 1023 5.81 31.74 -19.03
CA TYR A 1023 6.35 32.59 -20.10
C TYR A 1023 5.84 32.24 -21.49
N HIS A 1024 5.56 30.97 -21.78
CA HIS A 1024 4.95 30.58 -23.05
C HIS A 1024 3.52 31.12 -23.20
N SER A 1025 2.75 31.12 -22.09
CA SER A 1025 1.38 31.64 -22.06
C SER A 1025 1.31 33.17 -22.16
N ARG A 1026 2.37 33.88 -21.74
CA ARG A 1026 2.45 35.34 -21.74
C ARG A 1026 2.40 35.93 -23.17
N PRO A 1027 1.87 37.16 -23.33
CA PRO A 1027 2.01 37.90 -24.57
C PRO A 1027 3.50 38.20 -24.85
N SER A 1028 3.85 38.35 -26.12
CA SER A 1028 5.24 38.51 -26.55
C SER A 1028 5.84 39.89 -26.28
N LEU A 1029 5.00 40.91 -26.02
CA LEU A 1029 5.44 42.27 -25.76
C LEU A 1029 5.73 42.44 -24.27
N ALA A 1030 6.90 42.98 -23.95
CA ALA A 1030 7.28 43.34 -22.59
C ALA A 1030 6.57 44.62 -22.11
N PRO A 1031 6.36 44.81 -20.79
CA PRO A 1031 5.99 46.10 -20.23
C PRO A 1031 6.97 47.20 -20.68
N PRO A 1032 6.52 48.39 -21.12
CA PRO A 1032 5.16 48.95 -21.04
C PRO A 1032 4.28 48.66 -22.28
N PHE A 1033 4.85 48.14 -23.36
CA PHE A 1033 4.12 47.89 -24.63
C PHE A 1033 3.13 46.73 -24.56
N ILE A 1034 3.16 45.96 -23.47
CA ILE A 1034 2.24 44.86 -23.20
C ILE A 1034 0.76 45.29 -23.29
N ILE A 1035 0.43 46.55 -22.99
CA ILE A 1035 -0.94 47.07 -23.03
C ILE A 1035 -1.60 46.93 -24.40
N LEU A 1036 -0.83 47.08 -25.49
CA LEU A 1036 -1.32 46.87 -26.86
C LEU A 1036 -1.75 45.41 -27.09
N SER A 1037 -1.05 44.46 -26.45
CA SER A 1037 -1.41 43.05 -26.50
C SER A 1037 -2.67 42.74 -25.69
N HIS A 1038 -2.84 43.38 -24.52
CA HIS A 1038 -4.05 43.25 -23.70
C HIS A 1038 -5.27 43.79 -24.43
N ILE A 1039 -5.15 44.96 -25.08
CA ILE A 1039 -6.23 45.55 -25.90
C ILE A 1039 -6.61 44.59 -27.04
N ASN A 1040 -5.62 44.02 -27.76
CA ASN A 1040 -5.89 43.05 -28.82
C ASN A 1040 -6.57 41.77 -28.31
N LEU A 1041 -6.13 41.25 -27.17
CA LEU A 1041 -6.74 40.08 -26.51
C LEU A 1041 -8.17 40.36 -26.04
N PHE A 1042 -8.40 41.54 -25.44
CA PHE A 1042 -9.71 42.00 -25.01
C PHE A 1042 -10.67 42.13 -26.19
N ILE A 1043 -10.23 42.75 -27.29
CA ILE A 1043 -11.00 42.83 -28.54
C ILE A 1043 -11.31 41.43 -29.10
N LYS A 1044 -10.34 40.51 -29.15
CA LYS A 1044 -10.58 39.15 -29.64
C LYS A 1044 -11.57 38.36 -28.79
N ARG A 1045 -11.52 38.52 -27.46
CA ARG A 1045 -12.35 37.78 -26.51
C ARG A 1045 -13.78 38.33 -26.43
N ASN A 1046 -13.92 39.65 -26.31
CA ASN A 1046 -15.23 40.29 -26.11
C ASN A 1046 -15.95 40.63 -27.42
N ILE A 1047 -15.22 41.02 -28.48
CA ILE A 1047 -15.83 41.46 -29.76
C ILE A 1047 -15.89 40.31 -30.76
N ARG A 1048 -14.84 39.47 -30.87
CA ARG A 1048 -14.77 38.40 -31.89
C ARG A 1048 -15.13 36.99 -31.41
N LYS A 1049 -15.28 36.77 -30.09
CA LYS A 1049 -15.54 35.45 -29.46
C LYS A 1049 -14.64 34.30 -29.96
N VAL A 1050 -13.41 34.60 -30.41
CA VAL A 1050 -12.46 33.57 -30.89
C VAL A 1050 -11.59 33.11 -29.72
N PRO A 1051 -11.49 31.79 -29.43
CA PRO A 1051 -10.61 31.28 -28.38
C PRO A 1051 -9.13 31.50 -28.70
N SER A 1052 -8.30 31.73 -27.68
CA SER A 1052 -6.86 31.98 -27.84
C SER A 1052 -6.11 30.72 -28.28
N ILE A 1053 -5.44 30.79 -29.43
CA ILE A 1053 -4.74 29.68 -30.10
C ILE A 1053 -3.45 29.24 -29.36
N LYS A 1054 -2.85 30.10 -28.51
CA LYS A 1054 -1.55 29.86 -27.86
C LYS A 1054 -1.54 28.67 -26.87
N ILE A 1055 -2.70 28.26 -26.34
CA ILE A 1055 -2.81 27.19 -25.33
C ILE A 1055 -2.59 25.79 -25.93
N HIS A 1056 -2.73 25.63 -27.25
CA HIS A 1056 -2.67 24.32 -27.91
C HIS A 1056 -1.27 23.72 -28.12
N HIS A 1057 -0.17 24.40 -27.77
CA HIS A 1057 1.18 23.85 -28.02
C HIS A 1057 1.62 22.79 -27.00
N PHE A 1058 1.07 22.82 -25.78
CA PHE A 1058 1.31 21.81 -24.75
C PHE A 1058 0.38 20.59 -24.84
N VAL A 1059 -0.56 20.61 -25.79
CA VAL A 1059 -1.67 19.66 -25.87
C VAL A 1059 -1.87 19.24 -27.32
N LEU A 1060 -1.46 18.02 -27.64
CA LEU A 1060 -1.61 17.44 -28.97
C LEU A 1060 -2.72 16.39 -28.96
N GLN A 1061 -3.77 16.64 -29.73
CA GLN A 1061 -4.82 15.64 -29.96
C GLN A 1061 -4.46 14.78 -31.18
N LEU A 1062 -3.96 13.57 -30.93
CA LEU A 1062 -3.73 12.57 -31.97
C LEU A 1062 -5.00 11.72 -32.14
N ARG A 1063 -5.47 11.55 -33.38
CA ARG A 1063 -6.65 10.70 -33.71
C ARG A 1063 -6.28 9.60 -34.71
N GLY A 1064 -6.98 8.47 -34.58
CA GLY A 1064 -6.92 7.35 -35.54
C GLY A 1064 -5.61 6.57 -35.51
N LYS A 1065 -5.12 6.15 -36.69
CA LYS A 1065 -4.00 5.20 -36.83
C LYS A 1065 -2.68 5.69 -36.21
N VAL A 1066 -2.43 7.00 -36.16
CA VAL A 1066 -1.18 7.56 -35.61
C VAL A 1066 -1.11 7.40 -34.09
N ALA A 1067 -2.24 7.60 -33.39
CA ALA A 1067 -2.31 7.37 -31.95
C ALA A 1067 -2.05 5.90 -31.62
N ASN A 1068 -2.67 4.97 -32.36
CA ASN A 1068 -2.46 3.53 -32.14
C ASN A 1068 -1.01 3.12 -32.39
N ARG A 1069 -0.33 3.66 -33.40
CA ARG A 1069 1.09 3.38 -33.65
C ARG A 1069 2.00 3.85 -32.51
N LEU A 1070 1.72 5.01 -31.94
CA LEU A 1070 2.47 5.51 -30.79
C LEU A 1070 2.24 4.64 -29.55
N MET A 1071 0.98 4.23 -29.33
CA MET A 1071 0.61 3.32 -28.25
C MET A 1071 1.31 1.97 -28.37
N THR A 1072 1.29 1.34 -29.55
CA THR A 1072 1.98 0.06 -29.78
C THR A 1072 3.48 0.19 -29.62
N TRP A 1073 4.05 1.33 -30.00
CA TRP A 1073 5.48 1.59 -29.79
C TRP A 1073 5.81 1.71 -28.30
N GLU A 1074 5.02 2.46 -27.52
CA GLU A 1074 5.19 2.56 -26.06
C GLU A 1074 5.08 1.19 -25.39
N THR A 1075 4.11 0.36 -25.78
CA THR A 1075 3.94 -0.99 -25.20
C THR A 1075 5.12 -1.90 -25.50
N ILE A 1076 5.68 -1.85 -26.71
CA ILE A 1076 6.90 -2.60 -27.05
C ILE A 1076 8.06 -2.15 -26.17
N GLN A 1077 8.26 -0.84 -25.99
CA GLN A 1077 9.32 -0.32 -25.12
C GLN A 1077 9.14 -0.70 -23.65
N LYS A 1078 7.90 -0.80 -23.16
CA LYS A 1078 7.60 -1.35 -21.83
C LYS A 1078 7.99 -2.82 -21.75
N GLU A 1079 7.61 -3.65 -22.72
CA GLU A 1079 7.93 -5.09 -22.71
C GLU A 1079 9.44 -5.34 -22.76
N ASP A 1080 10.17 -4.60 -23.61
CA ASP A 1080 11.63 -4.63 -23.66
C ASP A 1080 12.26 -4.26 -22.31
N PHE A 1081 11.68 -3.25 -21.62
CA PHE A 1081 12.12 -2.85 -20.29
C PHE A 1081 11.84 -3.94 -19.23
N LEU A 1082 10.63 -4.50 -19.20
CA LEU A 1082 10.25 -5.53 -18.22
C LEU A 1082 11.05 -6.82 -18.42
N THR A 1083 11.33 -7.21 -19.67
CA THR A 1083 12.20 -8.36 -19.97
C THR A 1083 13.64 -8.10 -19.55
N ALA A 1084 14.17 -6.88 -19.75
CA ALA A 1084 15.48 -6.50 -19.23
C ALA A 1084 15.54 -6.51 -17.70
N GLN A 1085 14.51 -5.97 -17.04
CA GLN A 1085 14.42 -5.94 -15.57
C GLN A 1085 14.34 -7.35 -14.98
N THR A 1086 13.49 -8.22 -15.53
CA THR A 1086 13.40 -9.62 -15.09
C THR A 1086 14.71 -10.38 -15.35
N LYS A 1087 15.44 -10.08 -16.43
CA LYS A 1087 16.78 -10.64 -16.66
C LYS A 1087 17.80 -10.17 -15.63
N ILE A 1088 17.79 -8.87 -15.28
CA ILE A 1088 18.64 -8.30 -14.23
C ILE A 1088 18.34 -8.96 -12.88
N GLN A 1089 17.05 -9.08 -12.54
CA GLN A 1089 16.61 -9.71 -11.30
C GLN A 1089 17.04 -11.18 -11.24
N LYS A 1090 16.86 -11.94 -12.32
CA LYS A 1090 17.40 -13.30 -12.48
C LYS A 1090 18.92 -13.37 -12.31
N SER A 1091 19.64 -12.33 -12.73
CA SER A 1091 21.09 -12.25 -12.64
C SER A 1091 21.61 -11.75 -11.28
N SER A 1092 20.73 -11.28 -10.39
CA SER A 1092 21.11 -10.83 -9.04
C SER A 1092 21.77 -11.97 -8.28
N ASP A 1093 22.80 -11.64 -7.50
CA ASP A 1093 23.55 -12.61 -6.71
C ASP A 1093 22.65 -13.36 -5.72
N SER A 1094 21.60 -12.71 -5.20
CA SER A 1094 20.61 -13.35 -4.34
C SER A 1094 19.82 -14.48 -5.03
N GLU A 1095 19.34 -14.25 -6.26
CA GLU A 1095 18.63 -15.27 -7.04
C GLU A 1095 19.58 -16.31 -7.63
N ARG A 1096 20.81 -15.92 -7.96
CA ARG A 1096 21.87 -16.86 -8.34
C ARG A 1096 22.22 -17.79 -7.18
N LEU A 1097 22.38 -17.26 -5.97
CA LEU A 1097 22.62 -18.05 -4.76
C LEU A 1097 21.46 -18.99 -4.47
N LYS A 1098 20.20 -18.55 -4.61
CA LYS A 1098 19.03 -19.44 -4.49
C LYS A 1098 19.06 -20.58 -5.51
N ARG A 1099 19.39 -20.29 -6.77
CA ARG A 1099 19.50 -21.32 -7.83
C ARG A 1099 20.68 -22.26 -7.60
N MET A 1100 21.87 -21.74 -7.29
CA MET A 1100 23.04 -22.55 -6.96
C MET A 1100 22.80 -23.40 -5.70
N SER A 1101 22.08 -22.87 -4.71
CA SER A 1101 21.64 -23.61 -3.52
C SER A 1101 20.68 -24.74 -3.89
N MET A 1102 19.64 -24.48 -4.69
CA MET A 1102 18.70 -25.50 -5.13
C MET A 1102 19.39 -26.57 -6.00
N GLU A 1103 20.26 -26.16 -6.92
CA GLU A 1103 21.02 -27.04 -7.81
C GLU A 1103 22.03 -27.88 -7.00
N TYR A 1104 22.72 -27.30 -6.03
CA TYR A 1104 23.57 -28.03 -5.10
C TYR A 1104 22.77 -29.02 -4.26
N CYS A 1105 21.63 -28.62 -3.69
CA CYS A 1105 20.76 -29.52 -2.93
C CYS A 1105 20.24 -30.67 -3.81
N SER A 1106 19.83 -30.40 -5.04
CA SER A 1106 19.40 -31.43 -6.00
C SER A 1106 20.54 -32.39 -6.35
N ASN A 1107 21.73 -31.88 -6.63
CA ASN A 1107 22.90 -32.69 -6.96
C ASN A 1107 23.44 -33.47 -5.76
N ALA A 1108 23.33 -32.93 -4.55
CA ALA A 1108 23.66 -33.62 -3.32
C ALA A 1108 22.65 -34.74 -3.03
N LEU A 1109 21.36 -34.49 -3.23
CA LEU A 1109 20.31 -35.50 -3.10
C LEU A 1109 20.48 -36.63 -4.11
N SER A 1110 20.74 -36.32 -5.38
CA SER A 1110 20.99 -37.36 -6.39
C SER A 1110 22.24 -38.18 -6.08
N TRP A 1111 23.31 -37.55 -5.59
CA TRP A 1111 24.51 -38.25 -5.12
C TRP A 1111 24.20 -39.17 -3.93
N ILE A 1112 23.45 -38.69 -2.93
CA ILE A 1112 23.04 -39.50 -1.77
C ILE A 1112 22.21 -40.70 -2.22
N VAL A 1113 21.24 -40.51 -3.12
CA VAL A 1113 20.36 -41.57 -3.64
C VAL A 1113 21.17 -42.61 -4.44
N GLU A 1114 22.07 -42.19 -5.34
CA GLU A 1114 22.97 -43.10 -6.07
C GLU A 1114 23.86 -43.89 -5.11
N THR A 1115 24.36 -43.25 -4.05
CA THR A 1115 25.24 -43.90 -3.06
C THR A 1115 24.46 -44.91 -2.21
N LEU A 1116 23.22 -44.62 -1.83
CA LEU A 1116 22.35 -45.51 -1.07
C LEU A 1116 21.84 -46.69 -1.91
N ALA A 1117 21.55 -46.46 -3.20
CA ALA A 1117 21.15 -47.52 -4.14
C ALA A 1117 22.29 -48.55 -4.40
N GLN A 1118 23.55 -48.18 -4.15
CA GLN A 1118 24.73 -49.03 -4.37
C GLN A 1118 25.32 -49.63 -3.08
N SER A 1119 24.55 -49.58 -1.97
CA SER A 1119 24.97 -49.94 -0.61
C SER A 1119 25.40 -51.39 -0.37
N SER A 1120 25.47 -52.26 -1.39
CA SER A 1120 26.17 -53.54 -1.30
C SER A 1120 27.70 -53.43 -1.45
N THR A 1121 28.26 -52.24 -1.72
CA THR A 1121 29.71 -52.03 -1.84
C THR A 1121 30.21 -50.90 -0.94
N PHE A 1122 31.23 -51.21 -0.13
CA PHE A 1122 31.69 -50.39 1.01
C PHE A 1122 32.42 -49.08 0.66
N LYS A 1123 32.34 -48.58 -0.59
CA LYS A 1123 32.94 -47.30 -1.01
C LYS A 1123 32.07 -46.57 -2.04
N PRO A 1124 31.73 -45.29 -1.82
CA PRO A 1124 31.06 -44.48 -2.84
C PRO A 1124 31.98 -44.30 -4.06
N PRO A 1125 31.49 -44.50 -5.31
CA PRO A 1125 32.33 -44.43 -6.52
C PRO A 1125 32.67 -42.99 -6.95
N ARG A 1126 31.98 -41.97 -6.39
CA ARG A 1126 32.20 -40.55 -6.73
C ARG A 1126 32.32 -39.69 -5.47
N PRO A 1127 33.24 -38.71 -5.43
CA PRO A 1127 33.32 -37.76 -4.32
C PRO A 1127 32.03 -36.89 -4.26
N PRO A 1128 31.63 -36.43 -3.07
CA PRO A 1128 30.45 -35.58 -2.93
C PRO A 1128 30.63 -34.27 -3.71
N PRO A 1129 29.53 -33.70 -4.24
CA PRO A 1129 29.59 -32.42 -4.93
C PRO A 1129 30.19 -31.37 -4.00
N THR A 1130 31.27 -30.72 -4.43
CA THR A 1130 31.92 -29.64 -3.68
C THR A 1130 31.40 -28.30 -4.18
N LEU A 1131 31.08 -27.41 -3.24
CA LEU A 1131 30.55 -26.07 -3.50
C LEU A 1131 31.67 -25.17 -4.07
N ARG A 1132 32.03 -25.37 -5.35
CA ARG A 1132 33.01 -24.52 -6.04
C ARG A 1132 32.37 -23.17 -6.33
N GLY A 1133 32.69 -22.16 -5.50
CA GLY A 1133 32.46 -20.76 -5.85
C GLY A 1133 31.93 -19.81 -4.77
N ALA A 1134 32.11 -20.09 -3.47
CA ALA A 1134 31.66 -19.17 -2.41
C ALA A 1134 32.68 -18.08 -2.00
N TYR A 1135 33.90 -18.08 -2.57
CA TYR A 1135 34.90 -17.04 -2.30
C TYR A 1135 35.58 -16.61 -3.60
N LYS A 1136 34.98 -15.65 -4.31
CA LYS A 1136 35.66 -14.65 -5.12
C LYS A 1136 34.74 -13.47 -5.38
#